data_AF-A0A8D4IXP6-F1
#
_entry.id   AF-A0A8D4IXP6-F1
#
_cell.length_a   1.000
_cell.length_b   1.000
_cell.length_c   1.000
_cell.angle_alpha   90.00
_cell.angle_beta   90.00
_cell.angle_gamma   90.00
#
_symmetry.space_group_name_H-M   'P 1'
#
loop_
_entity.id
_entity.type
_entity.pdbx_description
1 polymer ?
#
loop_
_entity_poly.entity_id
_entity_poly.type
_entity_poly.pdbx_seq_one_letter_code
_entity_poly.pdbx_strand_id
1 'polypeptide(L)'
;MPGTFRIHGDNIVECERIAKLILEETEPTSVEISLMSPSTIVYNIYFNYLGYHFEWQLELLPGFNKAGRRRWEASIFTGLKNSGSFLDETPDAIVTYVENGLETILYAIEFCSALQAGNQAWQRSGRAFSTGRTGCPYLYIVDFVKYELDARTRERKALRFPNPAVPYSYISFSRESGNFVAQVYVRSEEFDKQFDRSLRNFDEDNFAEAELSRYIVKRMCGFDTTEEEEAILQKNLNVVLFLASSSRPATNFTPAQWRRLYAYHQGIVQFSLENSGFNFRKTITTKGHHGNSAEFLDLVESLSVGLASKDLPFGIIPAANRRRLANGIHQLYPAYDAAILNRIASDHSDLILCMIKGFKPRGDDNRPDRGILPLTAMLASTDIEVMTYIYGPIIERNFNVLLTNPRHLAASNGFWRAILALSNYLALDVPIIAGHSYDNEVLLDTSVLKEHYVGQLPDESELTQNDFSSIPQSFHEDDVDTGIHFLFSHLLRKVCFEGMCNPPGGDWSGLSLYYGDYEVRWLSLPRVSEEVNGKRPDHVLELFGVFDRPVLLSIESKERSFDLEANVGEGLVNYIYNLMNYVPNVKRLVHPRLGEWTQSEQLVDFNGFEVISAAAYLRGSAQANHIVFERSHCDMLFIMEPVGHGWEIEIVATTPATEILKKFICDKVAEIGFDDITLF
;
A
#
# COMPACT_ATOMS: atom_id res chain seq x y z
N MET A 1 -19.65 -2.05 29.60
CA MET A 1 -19.75 -1.21 28.40
C MET A 1 -19.11 -2.00 27.28
N PRO A 2 -19.62 -1.91 26.05
CA PRO A 2 -18.96 -2.51 24.90
C PRO A 2 -17.50 -2.05 24.84
N GLY A 3 -16.60 -2.94 24.41
CA GLY A 3 -15.24 -2.53 24.06
C GLY A 3 -15.29 -1.71 22.77
N THR A 4 -14.79 -0.48 22.80
CA THR A 4 -14.73 0.38 21.62
C THR A 4 -13.39 0.20 20.92
N PHE A 5 -13.44 -0.23 19.66
CA PHE A 5 -12.27 -0.32 18.79
C PHE A 5 -12.45 0.64 17.61
N ARG A 6 -11.38 1.33 17.23
CA ARG A 6 -11.40 2.20 16.06
C ARG A 6 -10.48 1.64 14.99
N ILE A 7 -10.96 1.69 13.75
CA ILE A 7 -10.21 1.30 12.57
C ILE A 7 -9.94 2.59 11.78
N HIS A 8 -8.74 3.13 11.91
CA HIS A 8 -8.29 4.30 11.16
C HIS A 8 -7.72 3.82 9.83
N GLY A 9 -8.42 4.06 8.73
CA GLY A 9 -7.99 3.65 7.39
C GLY A 9 -7.62 4.83 6.51
N ASP A 10 -6.82 4.59 5.46
CA ASP A 10 -6.56 5.61 4.44
C ASP A 10 -7.86 6.01 3.72
N ASN A 11 -8.81 5.09 3.66
CA ASN A 11 -10.16 5.28 3.16
C ASN A 11 -11.10 4.21 3.72
N ILE A 12 -12.39 4.25 3.33
CA ILE A 12 -13.41 3.35 3.86
C ILE A 12 -13.19 1.88 3.49
N VAL A 13 -12.65 1.61 2.30
CA VAL A 13 -12.38 0.24 1.83
C VAL A 13 -11.36 -0.45 2.72
N GLU A 14 -10.30 0.24 3.13
CA GLU A 14 -9.30 -0.33 4.03
C GLU A 14 -9.84 -0.55 5.45
N CYS A 15 -10.75 0.31 5.92
CA CYS A 15 -11.45 0.08 7.18
C CYS A 15 -12.33 -1.18 7.11
N GLU A 16 -13.14 -1.30 6.05
CA GLU A 16 -14.08 -2.41 5.87
C GLU A 16 -13.37 -3.76 5.67
N ARG A 17 -12.21 -3.78 5.02
CA ARG A 17 -11.41 -5.00 4.89
C ARG A 17 -11.04 -5.58 6.25
N ILE A 18 -10.67 -4.74 7.21
CA ILE A 18 -10.37 -5.18 8.57
C ILE A 18 -11.64 -5.61 9.29
N ALA A 19 -12.71 -4.82 9.19
CA ALA A 19 -14.01 -5.18 9.78
C ALA A 19 -14.48 -6.55 9.27
N LYS A 20 -14.33 -6.82 7.98
CA LYS A 20 -14.65 -8.11 7.35
C LYS A 20 -13.83 -9.26 7.94
N LEU A 21 -12.51 -9.12 8.09
CA LEU A 21 -11.67 -10.15 8.73
C LEU A 21 -12.12 -10.45 10.16
N ILE A 22 -12.53 -9.42 10.91
CA ILE A 22 -13.07 -9.58 12.27
C ILE A 22 -14.40 -10.32 12.23
N LEU A 23 -15.34 -9.92 11.37
CA LEU A 23 -16.66 -10.54 11.25
C LEU A 23 -16.58 -12.00 10.82
N GLU A 24 -15.67 -12.33 9.90
CA GLU A 24 -15.46 -13.69 9.41
C GLU A 24 -14.88 -14.62 10.49
N GLU A 25 -13.96 -14.14 11.33
CA GLU A 25 -13.40 -14.95 12.43
C GLU A 25 -14.32 -15.05 13.64
N THR A 26 -15.05 -13.97 13.95
CA THR A 26 -15.91 -13.92 15.15
C THR A 26 -17.27 -14.58 14.95
N GLU A 27 -17.72 -14.73 13.69
CA GLU A 27 -19.05 -15.23 13.32
C GLU A 27 -20.15 -14.68 14.25
N PRO A 28 -20.32 -13.35 14.32
CA PRO A 28 -21.09 -12.73 15.38
C PRO A 28 -22.56 -13.15 15.31
N THR A 29 -23.12 -13.40 16.50
CA THR A 29 -24.53 -13.75 16.68
C THR A 29 -25.48 -12.61 16.34
N SER A 30 -24.99 -11.37 16.38
CA SER A 30 -25.70 -10.16 15.99
C SER A 30 -24.74 -9.12 15.45
N VAL A 31 -25.15 -8.43 14.39
CA VAL A 31 -24.44 -7.29 13.79
C VAL A 31 -25.47 -6.19 13.54
N GLU A 32 -25.26 -5.04 14.15
CA GLU A 32 -26.00 -3.82 13.87
C GLU A 32 -25.05 -2.80 13.24
N ILE A 33 -25.47 -2.21 12.12
CA ILE A 33 -24.67 -1.24 11.37
C ILE A 33 -25.41 0.09 11.40
N SER A 34 -24.72 1.16 11.77
CA SER A 34 -25.26 2.52 11.82
C SER A 34 -24.22 3.56 11.42
N LEU A 35 -24.61 4.83 11.41
CA LEU A 35 -23.71 5.96 11.23
C LEU A 35 -23.59 6.73 12.55
N MET A 36 -22.37 6.97 13.02
CA MET A 36 -22.10 7.91 14.12
C MET A 36 -21.89 9.33 13.60
N SER A 37 -21.40 9.43 12.37
CA SER A 37 -21.29 10.65 11.59
C SER A 37 -21.49 10.28 10.12
N PRO A 38 -21.71 11.26 9.23
CA PRO A 38 -21.84 11.01 7.79
C PRO A 38 -20.67 10.18 7.21
N SER A 39 -19.53 10.16 7.91
CA SER A 39 -18.28 9.54 7.47
C SER A 39 -17.80 8.42 8.37
N THR A 40 -18.55 8.08 9.42
CA THR A 40 -18.14 7.14 10.45
C THR A 40 -19.17 6.02 10.56
N ILE A 41 -18.93 4.94 9.83
CA ILE A 41 -19.73 3.71 9.92
C ILE A 41 -19.40 3.01 11.25
N VAL A 42 -20.42 2.54 11.94
CA VAL A 42 -20.29 1.80 13.20
C VAL A 42 -20.86 0.40 13.05
N TYR A 43 -20.12 -0.59 13.53
CA TYR A 43 -20.58 -1.96 13.68
C TYR A 43 -20.66 -2.30 15.17
N ASN A 44 -21.86 -2.58 15.66
CA ASN A 44 -22.07 -3.16 16.98
C ASN A 44 -22.22 -4.67 16.83
N ILE A 45 -21.29 -5.44 17.41
CA ILE A 45 -21.24 -6.88 17.25
C ILE A 45 -21.25 -7.62 18.59
N TYR A 46 -21.92 -8.77 18.60
CA TYR A 46 -22.06 -9.64 19.75
C TYR A 46 -21.63 -11.05 19.38
N PHE A 47 -20.65 -11.60 20.08
CA PHE A 47 -20.09 -12.90 19.74
C PHE A 47 -19.50 -13.63 20.94
N ASN A 48 -19.23 -14.92 20.77
CA ASN A 48 -18.52 -15.73 21.74
C ASN A 48 -17.20 -16.18 21.12
N TYR A 49 -16.10 -15.96 21.83
CA TYR A 49 -14.78 -16.33 21.34
C TYR A 49 -13.96 -16.97 22.47
N LEU A 50 -13.40 -18.15 22.21
CA LEU A 50 -12.62 -18.94 23.17
C LEU A 50 -13.30 -19.10 24.55
N GLY A 51 -14.63 -19.23 24.57
CA GLY A 51 -15.41 -19.43 25.80
C GLY A 51 -15.78 -18.14 26.56
N TYR A 52 -15.43 -16.97 26.02
CA TYR A 52 -15.79 -15.67 26.57
C TYR A 52 -16.82 -14.97 25.69
N HIS A 53 -17.67 -14.16 26.31
CA HIS A 53 -18.66 -13.34 25.61
C HIS A 53 -18.10 -11.93 25.40
N PHE A 54 -18.25 -11.39 24.19
CA PHE A 54 -17.79 -10.07 23.82
C PHE A 54 -18.91 -9.23 23.20
N GLU A 55 -18.89 -7.96 23.52
CA GLU A 55 -19.72 -6.91 22.94
C GLU A 55 -18.77 -5.80 22.48
N TRP A 56 -18.65 -5.62 21.16
CA TRP A 56 -17.72 -4.66 20.56
C TRP A 56 -18.46 -3.62 19.73
N GLN A 57 -17.98 -2.38 19.81
CA GLN A 57 -18.30 -1.31 18.87
C GLN A 57 -17.07 -1.06 18.00
N LEU A 58 -17.17 -1.33 16.70
CA LEU A 58 -16.13 -1.00 15.72
C LEU A 58 -16.50 0.31 15.04
N GLU A 59 -15.68 1.34 15.21
CA GLU A 59 -15.84 2.64 14.55
C GLU A 59 -14.87 2.73 13.38
N LEU A 60 -15.39 2.93 12.16
CA LEU A 60 -14.58 3.07 10.96
C LEU A 60 -14.28 4.55 10.73
N LEU A 61 -13.00 4.94 10.79
CA LEU A 61 -12.53 6.32 10.64
C LEU A 61 -11.72 6.43 9.32
N PRO A 62 -12.39 6.61 8.17
CA PRO A 62 -11.73 6.70 6.88
C PRO A 62 -11.03 8.04 6.67
N GLY A 63 -9.84 8.01 6.06
CA GLY A 63 -9.02 9.17 5.73
C GLY A 63 -8.16 9.61 6.91
N PHE A 64 -6.87 9.82 6.70
CA PHE A 64 -5.97 10.32 7.76
C PHE A 64 -5.80 11.85 7.74
N ASN A 65 -5.25 12.41 8.83
CA ASN A 65 -4.71 13.78 8.87
C ASN A 65 -3.43 13.91 8.00
N LYS A 66 -3.60 13.98 6.67
CA LYS A 66 -2.52 14.08 5.66
C LYS A 66 -2.55 15.41 4.92
N ALA A 67 -1.42 15.76 4.29
CA ALA A 67 -1.28 16.93 3.40
C ALA A 67 -1.71 18.29 4.01
N GLY A 68 -1.52 18.46 5.32
CA GLY A 68 -1.91 19.70 6.03
C GLY A 68 -3.40 19.80 6.37
N ARG A 69 -4.20 18.79 6.01
CA ARG A 69 -5.61 18.68 6.43
C ARG A 69 -5.69 18.27 7.91
N ARG A 70 -6.70 18.80 8.59
CA ARG A 70 -7.08 18.46 9.97
C ARG A 70 -8.51 17.91 9.95
N ARG A 71 -8.65 16.74 9.33
CA ARG A 71 -9.91 16.00 9.23
C ARG A 71 -10.38 15.57 10.62
N TRP A 72 -9.46 15.01 11.41
CA TRP A 72 -9.68 14.62 12.79
C TRP A 72 -9.05 15.62 13.75
N GLU A 73 -9.54 15.68 14.97
CA GLU A 73 -9.03 16.58 16.01
C GLU A 73 -7.57 16.33 16.36
N ALA A 74 -7.13 15.07 16.34
CA ALA A 74 -5.75 14.67 16.52
C ALA A 74 -5.29 13.68 15.44
N SER A 75 -3.98 13.44 15.34
CA SER A 75 -3.41 12.47 14.40
C SER A 75 -3.03 11.20 15.14
N ILE A 76 -3.59 10.06 14.73
CA ILE A 76 -3.23 8.75 15.28
C ILE A 76 -1.74 8.41 15.13
N PHE A 77 -1.07 8.99 14.13
CA PHE A 77 0.38 8.82 13.93
C PHE A 77 1.24 9.53 14.99
N THR A 78 0.66 10.35 15.86
CA THR A 78 1.41 11.02 16.94
C THR A 78 2.02 9.99 17.87
N GLY A 79 1.22 8.98 18.29
CA GLY A 79 1.72 7.89 19.13
C GLY A 79 2.88 7.13 18.47
N LEU A 80 2.78 6.78 17.19
CA LEU A 80 3.89 6.14 16.45
C LEU A 80 5.14 7.02 16.40
N LYS A 81 5.00 8.33 16.16
CA LYS A 81 6.15 9.26 16.07
C LYS A 81 6.84 9.43 17.42
N ASN A 82 6.07 9.61 18.49
CA ASN A 82 6.60 9.69 19.84
C ASN A 82 7.31 8.39 20.24
N SER A 83 6.80 7.25 19.75
CA SER A 83 7.37 5.92 19.96
C SER A 83 8.54 5.58 19.01
N GLY A 84 9.10 6.55 18.27
CA GLY A 84 10.33 6.37 17.47
C GLY A 84 10.13 6.14 15.96
N SER A 85 8.91 6.24 15.43
CA SER A 85 8.68 6.24 13.98
C SER A 85 9.13 7.56 13.39
N PHE A 86 10.06 7.50 12.42
CA PHE A 86 10.60 8.72 11.81
C PHE A 86 10.32 8.83 10.32
N LEU A 87 9.90 7.78 9.60
CA LEU A 87 9.50 7.92 8.19
C LEU A 87 8.06 8.42 8.10
N ASP A 88 7.77 9.31 7.14
CA ASP A 88 6.43 9.88 6.96
C ASP A 88 5.45 8.93 6.23
N GLU A 89 5.88 7.71 5.91
CA GLU A 89 5.03 6.76 5.21
C GLU A 89 4.04 6.13 6.18
N THR A 90 2.75 6.31 5.90
CA THR A 90 1.67 5.80 6.74
C THR A 90 1.29 4.39 6.30
N PRO A 91 0.98 3.45 7.22
CA PRO A 91 0.24 2.24 6.88
C PRO A 91 -1.12 2.57 6.23
N ASP A 92 -1.75 1.57 5.62
CA ASP A 92 -3.08 1.71 5.04
C ASP A 92 -4.16 1.71 6.12
N ALA A 93 -3.91 1.05 7.25
CA ALA A 93 -4.80 1.11 8.41
C ALA A 93 -4.09 0.92 9.76
N ILE A 94 -4.70 1.46 10.82
CA ILE A 94 -4.29 1.30 12.23
C ILE A 94 -5.54 0.93 13.04
N VAL A 95 -5.43 -0.11 13.86
CA VAL A 95 -6.50 -0.53 14.78
C VAL A 95 -6.12 -0.15 16.20
N THR A 96 -7.06 0.47 16.91
CA THR A 96 -6.87 0.95 18.27
C THR A 96 -7.98 0.47 19.19
N TYR A 97 -7.70 0.50 20.49
CA TYR A 97 -8.67 0.29 21.56
C TYR A 97 -8.86 1.58 22.36
N VAL A 98 -10.11 1.92 22.69
CA VAL A 98 -10.45 3.12 23.45
C VAL A 98 -10.98 2.73 24.83
N GLU A 99 -10.31 3.20 25.87
CA GLU A 99 -10.70 2.99 27.26
C GLU A 99 -10.37 4.21 28.13
N ASN A 100 -11.33 4.66 28.94
CA ASN A 100 -11.12 5.74 29.93
C ASN A 100 -10.58 7.07 29.34
N GLY A 101 -10.97 7.42 28.11
CA GLY A 101 -10.51 8.63 27.41
C GLY A 101 -9.09 8.51 26.83
N LEU A 102 -8.56 7.30 26.77
CA LEU A 102 -7.29 6.98 26.15
C LEU A 102 -7.52 6.07 24.96
N GLU A 103 -6.71 6.26 23.93
CA GLU A 103 -6.70 5.46 22.71
C GLU A 103 -5.31 4.84 22.51
N THR A 104 -5.26 3.51 22.48
CA THR A 104 -4.03 2.72 22.38
C THR A 104 -3.96 2.01 21.03
N ILE A 105 -2.85 2.17 20.31
CA ILE A 105 -2.59 1.45 19.06
C ILE A 105 -2.31 -0.04 19.34
N LEU A 106 -3.06 -0.92 18.68
CA LEU A 106 -2.91 -2.38 18.84
C LEU A 106 -2.01 -3.01 17.77
N TYR A 107 -2.21 -2.60 16.52
CA TYR A 107 -1.43 -3.04 15.35
C TYR A 107 -1.72 -2.14 14.13
N ALA A 108 -0.86 -2.24 13.13
CA ALA A 108 -0.99 -1.57 11.83
C ALA A 108 -1.02 -2.58 10.68
N ILE A 109 -1.75 -2.25 9.61
CA ILE A 109 -1.93 -3.09 8.43
C ILE A 109 -1.56 -2.32 7.15
N GLU A 110 -0.94 -3.04 6.22
CA GLU A 110 -0.74 -2.63 4.83
C GLU A 110 -1.36 -3.68 3.92
N PHE A 111 -2.16 -3.24 2.96
CA PHE A 111 -2.73 -4.10 1.94
C PHE A 111 -1.98 -3.94 0.61
N CYS A 112 -1.70 -5.05 -0.06
CA CYS A 112 -1.12 -5.02 -1.40
C CYS A 112 -1.72 -6.05 -2.32
N SER A 113 -2.60 -5.54 -3.19
CA SER A 113 -3.15 -6.20 -4.37
C SER A 113 -2.34 -5.89 -5.64
N ALA A 114 -1.28 -5.08 -5.54
CA ALA A 114 -0.48 -4.66 -6.67
C ALA A 114 0.44 -5.79 -7.18
N LEU A 115 0.84 -5.68 -8.45
CA LEU A 115 1.86 -6.55 -9.02
C LEU A 115 3.10 -6.58 -8.12
N GLN A 116 3.55 -7.77 -7.73
CA GLN A 116 4.79 -7.98 -6.98
C GLN A 116 6.01 -7.75 -7.90
N ALA A 117 6.14 -6.51 -8.38
CA ALA A 117 7.03 -6.10 -9.46
C ALA A 117 8.50 -6.10 -9.00
N GLY A 118 9.13 -7.27 -8.91
CA GLY A 118 10.58 -7.48 -8.75
C GLY A 118 11.33 -6.33 -8.07
N ASN A 119 11.96 -5.46 -8.88
CA ASN A 119 12.80 -4.34 -8.45
C ASN A 119 12.06 -3.18 -7.72
N GLN A 120 10.81 -3.34 -7.31
CA GLN A 120 10.03 -2.35 -6.54
C GLN A 120 9.30 -2.99 -5.36
N ALA A 121 9.46 -4.30 -5.13
CA ALA A 121 8.79 -5.00 -4.03
C ALA A 121 9.18 -4.46 -2.64
N TRP A 122 10.31 -3.77 -2.53
CA TRP A 122 10.80 -3.13 -1.31
C TRP A 122 10.19 -1.76 -1.02
N GLN A 123 9.34 -1.21 -1.88
CA GLN A 123 8.74 0.12 -1.65
C GLN A 123 7.89 0.19 -0.37
N ARG A 124 7.43 -0.95 0.15
CA ARG A 124 6.67 -1.04 1.41
C ARG A 124 7.54 -1.22 2.65
N SER A 125 8.84 -1.49 2.50
CA SER A 125 9.75 -1.68 3.63
C SER A 125 9.88 -0.44 4.50
N GLY A 126 9.67 0.77 3.96
CA GLY A 126 9.67 2.02 4.73
C GLY A 126 8.59 2.06 5.81
N ARG A 127 7.35 1.69 5.44
CA ARG A 127 6.20 1.61 6.35
C ARG A 127 6.45 0.55 7.43
N ALA A 128 6.82 -0.66 7.02
CA ALA A 128 7.10 -1.78 7.91
C ALA A 128 8.22 -1.47 8.92
N PHE A 129 9.34 -0.93 8.44
CA PHE A 129 10.47 -0.57 9.29
C PHE A 129 10.10 0.54 10.27
N SER A 130 9.48 1.63 9.81
CA SER A 130 9.19 2.78 10.67
C SER A 130 8.15 2.44 11.74
N THR A 131 7.11 1.68 11.40
CA THR A 131 6.10 1.25 12.36
C THR A 131 6.62 0.16 13.27
N GLY A 132 7.29 -0.87 12.74
CA GLY A 132 7.78 -1.98 13.56
C GLY A 132 8.85 -1.57 14.57
N ARG A 133 9.58 -0.47 14.33
CA ARG A 133 10.48 0.10 15.33
C ARG A 133 9.78 0.65 16.55
N THR A 134 8.48 0.95 16.52
CA THR A 134 7.78 1.59 17.65
C THR A 134 7.27 0.61 18.69
N GLY A 135 7.50 -0.70 18.52
CA GLY A 135 6.81 -1.74 19.27
C GLY A 135 5.37 -2.00 18.81
N CYS A 136 4.89 -1.30 17.77
CA CYS A 136 3.58 -1.58 17.17
C CYS A 136 3.68 -2.74 16.19
N PRO A 137 2.91 -3.83 16.35
CA PRO A 137 2.89 -4.91 15.37
C PRO A 137 2.48 -4.42 13.99
N TYR A 138 3.11 -4.96 12.94
CA TYR A 138 2.86 -4.55 11.56
C TYR A 138 2.64 -5.76 10.64
N LEU A 139 1.49 -5.79 10.00
CA LEU A 139 1.06 -6.86 9.10
C LEU A 139 0.99 -6.35 7.66
N TYR A 140 1.82 -6.92 6.78
CA TYR A 140 1.79 -6.63 5.36
C TYR A 140 1.03 -7.72 4.61
N ILE A 141 -0.25 -7.50 4.33
CA ILE A 141 -1.12 -8.45 3.64
C ILE A 141 -0.85 -8.37 2.14
N VAL A 142 -0.40 -9.49 1.57
CA VAL A 142 0.04 -9.60 0.19
C VAL A 142 -0.82 -10.60 -0.56
N ASP A 143 -1.56 -10.13 -1.55
CA ASP A 143 -2.19 -11.00 -2.53
C ASP A 143 -1.08 -11.74 -3.29
N PHE A 144 -0.95 -13.03 -3.02
CA PHE A 144 0.09 -13.84 -3.62
C PHE A 144 -0.33 -14.19 -5.05
N VAL A 145 0.61 -13.95 -5.99
CA VAL A 145 0.45 -14.10 -7.44
C VAL A 145 -0.37 -13.00 -8.10
N LYS A 146 0.29 -12.22 -8.95
CA LYS A 146 -0.31 -11.30 -9.92
C LYS A 146 0.45 -11.38 -11.24
N TYR A 147 -0.25 -11.27 -12.36
CA TYR A 147 0.37 -11.31 -13.69
C TYR A 147 0.68 -9.93 -14.22
N GLU A 148 1.86 -9.77 -14.84
CA GLU A 148 2.10 -8.65 -15.73
C GLU A 148 1.19 -8.83 -16.95
N LEU A 149 0.41 -7.81 -17.28
CA LEU A 149 -0.47 -7.82 -18.44
C LEU A 149 0.19 -7.13 -19.63
N ASP A 150 -0.11 -7.58 -20.83
CA ASP A 150 0.27 -6.89 -22.05
C ASP A 150 -0.46 -5.54 -22.16
N ALA A 151 0.28 -4.48 -22.47
CA ALA A 151 -0.27 -3.13 -22.45
C ALA A 151 -1.35 -2.88 -23.51
N ARG A 152 -1.44 -3.71 -24.57
CA ARG A 152 -2.40 -3.53 -25.67
C ARG A 152 -3.54 -4.54 -25.62
N THR A 153 -3.23 -5.78 -25.30
CA THR A 153 -4.20 -6.89 -25.31
C THR A 153 -4.72 -7.23 -23.93
N ARG A 154 -4.00 -6.81 -22.88
CA ARG A 154 -4.21 -7.18 -21.47
C ARG A 154 -4.14 -8.68 -21.20
N GLU A 155 -3.61 -9.46 -22.13
CA GLU A 155 -3.28 -10.86 -21.93
C GLU A 155 -2.14 -11.01 -20.92
N ARG A 156 -2.13 -12.13 -20.18
CA ARG A 156 -1.08 -12.42 -19.18
C ARG A 156 0.26 -12.65 -19.88
N LYS A 157 1.29 -11.89 -19.49
CA LYS A 157 2.67 -12.04 -19.98
C LYS A 157 3.52 -12.94 -19.11
N ALA A 158 3.60 -12.64 -17.82
CA ALA A 158 4.46 -13.38 -16.90
C ALA A 158 4.07 -13.09 -15.43
N LEU A 159 4.33 -14.06 -14.57
CA LEU A 159 4.36 -13.83 -13.13
C LEU A 159 5.56 -12.97 -12.75
N ARG A 160 5.33 -12.10 -11.77
CA ARG A 160 6.40 -11.34 -11.11
C ARG A 160 6.47 -11.76 -9.66
N PHE A 161 7.66 -12.14 -9.23
CA PHE A 161 7.96 -12.47 -7.85
C PHE A 161 8.98 -11.49 -7.29
N PRO A 162 8.94 -11.19 -5.97
CA PRO A 162 9.99 -10.43 -5.33
C PRO A 162 11.26 -11.28 -5.17
N ASN A 163 12.41 -10.63 -4.94
CA ASN A 163 13.59 -11.35 -4.48
C ASN A 163 13.33 -11.97 -3.09
N PRO A 164 13.77 -13.20 -2.79
CA PRO A 164 13.55 -13.85 -1.49
C PRO A 164 14.02 -13.04 -0.28
N ALA A 165 15.01 -12.15 -0.44
CA ALA A 165 15.45 -11.25 0.61
C ALA A 165 14.36 -10.27 1.08
N VAL A 166 13.39 -9.91 0.23
CA VAL A 166 12.32 -8.98 0.59
C VAL A 166 11.38 -9.60 1.64
N PRO A 167 10.76 -10.78 1.45
CA PRO A 167 10.01 -11.42 2.52
C PRO A 167 10.87 -11.80 3.72
N TYR A 168 12.12 -12.22 3.50
CA TYR A 168 13.01 -12.57 4.60
C TYR A 168 13.34 -11.37 5.51
N SER A 169 13.32 -10.14 4.99
CA SER A 169 13.58 -8.95 5.80
C SER A 169 12.55 -8.74 6.91
N TYR A 170 11.30 -9.16 6.71
CA TYR A 170 10.25 -9.08 7.72
C TYR A 170 10.53 -10.09 8.85
N ILE A 171 10.91 -11.31 8.49
CA ILE A 171 11.32 -12.35 9.45
C ILE A 171 12.53 -11.89 10.26
N SER A 172 13.57 -11.38 9.58
CA SER A 172 14.80 -10.91 10.21
C SER A 172 14.51 -9.75 11.17
N PHE A 173 13.76 -8.76 10.70
CA PHE A 173 13.44 -7.58 11.49
C PHE A 173 12.55 -7.89 12.68
N SER A 174 11.56 -8.77 12.54
CA SER A 174 10.71 -9.18 13.65
C SER A 174 11.52 -9.84 14.77
N ARG A 175 12.48 -10.70 14.39
CA ARG A 175 13.38 -11.35 15.35
C ARG A 175 14.34 -10.38 16.02
N GLU A 176 14.93 -9.46 15.25
CA GLU A 176 15.90 -8.50 15.77
C GLU A 176 15.25 -7.47 16.68
N SER A 177 14.09 -6.94 16.29
CA SER A 177 13.36 -5.95 17.09
C SER A 177 12.61 -6.55 18.28
N GLY A 178 12.31 -7.86 18.25
CA GLY A 178 11.41 -8.49 19.22
C GLY A 178 9.94 -8.08 19.04
N ASN A 179 9.60 -7.39 17.95
CA ASN A 179 8.25 -6.95 17.64
C ASN A 179 7.69 -7.75 16.44
N PHE A 180 6.39 -8.03 16.43
CA PHE A 180 5.77 -8.83 15.39
C PHE A 180 5.59 -8.01 14.10
N VAL A 181 6.44 -8.29 13.11
CA VAL A 181 6.43 -7.64 11.79
C VAL A 181 6.50 -8.72 10.72
N ALA A 182 5.42 -8.92 9.98
CA ALA A 182 5.32 -10.04 9.05
C ALA A 182 4.65 -9.64 7.73
N GLN A 183 4.97 -10.39 6.67
CA GLN A 183 4.08 -10.42 5.51
C GLN A 183 3.03 -11.52 5.73
N VAL A 184 1.82 -11.33 5.25
CA VAL A 184 0.78 -12.34 5.30
C VAL A 184 0.37 -12.61 3.88
N TYR A 185 0.75 -13.78 3.37
CA TYR A 185 0.39 -14.17 2.03
C TYR A 185 -1.03 -14.71 2.03
N VAL A 186 -1.88 -14.11 1.20
CA VAL A 186 -3.25 -14.53 0.99
C VAL A 186 -3.43 -14.95 -0.47
N ARG A 187 -4.37 -15.85 -0.73
CA ARG A 187 -4.66 -16.37 -2.05
C ARG A 187 -5.27 -15.26 -2.92
N SER A 188 -4.56 -14.82 -3.95
CA SER A 188 -5.18 -13.96 -4.96
C SER A 188 -6.20 -14.75 -5.79
N GLU A 189 -7.19 -14.04 -6.32
CA GLU A 189 -8.11 -14.51 -7.34
C GLU A 189 -7.40 -15.05 -8.61
N GLU A 190 -6.19 -14.57 -8.94
CA GLU A 190 -5.41 -15.09 -10.08
C GLU A 190 -4.60 -16.36 -9.78
N PHE A 191 -4.61 -16.84 -8.54
CA PHE A 191 -3.81 -17.98 -8.16
C PHE A 191 -4.37 -19.27 -8.77
N ASP A 192 -3.63 -19.84 -9.73
CA ASP A 192 -3.99 -21.08 -10.41
C ASP A 192 -2.74 -21.94 -10.70
N LYS A 193 -2.56 -23.02 -9.92
CA LYS A 193 -1.45 -23.98 -10.10
C LYS A 193 -1.59 -24.88 -11.31
N GLN A 194 -2.82 -25.08 -11.81
CA GLN A 194 -3.06 -25.94 -12.96
C GLN A 194 -2.62 -25.23 -14.24
N PHE A 195 -2.82 -23.91 -14.27
CA PHE A 195 -2.44 -23.07 -15.39
C PHE A 195 -0.94 -22.76 -15.44
N ASP A 196 -0.35 -22.21 -14.37
CA ASP A 196 1.04 -21.75 -14.39
C ASP A 196 1.99 -22.75 -13.73
N ARG A 197 2.90 -23.31 -14.54
CA ARG A 197 3.88 -24.32 -14.10
C ARG A 197 4.81 -23.83 -13.00
N SER A 198 5.06 -22.52 -12.90
CA SER A 198 5.91 -21.96 -11.86
C SER A 198 5.26 -22.03 -10.48
N LEU A 199 3.93 -22.17 -10.40
CA LEU A 199 3.17 -22.30 -9.15
C LEU A 199 2.96 -23.75 -8.72
N ARG A 200 3.26 -24.72 -9.59
CA ARG A 200 2.96 -26.15 -9.36
C ARG A 200 3.47 -26.71 -8.03
N ASN A 201 4.61 -26.20 -7.56
CA ASN A 201 5.25 -26.65 -6.32
C ASN A 201 5.03 -25.68 -5.15
N PHE A 202 4.21 -24.64 -5.31
CA PHE A 202 3.77 -23.85 -4.16
C PHE A 202 2.90 -24.75 -3.29
N ASP A 203 3.02 -24.60 -1.97
CA ASP A 203 2.15 -25.29 -1.02
C ASP A 203 1.11 -24.30 -0.51
N GLU A 204 -0.17 -24.62 -0.74
CA GLU A 204 -1.30 -23.72 -0.46
C GLU A 204 -1.55 -23.55 1.04
N ASP A 205 -1.04 -24.45 1.87
CA ASP A 205 -1.09 -24.31 3.33
C ASP A 205 -0.20 -23.16 3.83
N ASN A 206 0.61 -22.55 2.94
CA ASN A 206 1.36 -21.34 3.24
C ASN A 206 0.55 -20.05 3.08
N PHE A 207 -0.69 -20.12 2.60
CA PHE A 207 -1.61 -19.01 2.76
C PHE A 207 -2.05 -18.90 4.23
N ALA A 208 -2.11 -17.68 4.72
CA ALA A 208 -2.18 -17.37 6.14
C ALA A 208 -3.43 -16.56 6.53
N GLU A 209 -4.51 -16.60 5.74
CA GLU A 209 -5.75 -15.88 6.03
C GLU A 209 -6.32 -16.28 7.40
N ALA A 210 -6.37 -17.58 7.70
CA ALA A 210 -6.94 -18.08 8.95
C ALA A 210 -6.11 -17.65 10.16
N GLU A 211 -4.77 -17.74 10.07
CA GLU A 211 -3.88 -17.27 11.14
C GLU A 211 -3.95 -15.76 11.32
N LEU A 212 -4.10 -14.99 10.24
CA LEU A 212 -4.27 -13.55 10.28
C LEU A 212 -5.54 -13.14 11.02
N SER A 213 -6.69 -13.71 10.66
CA SER A 213 -7.95 -13.34 11.30
C SER A 213 -7.97 -13.74 12.78
N ARG A 214 -7.45 -14.93 13.11
CA ARG A 214 -7.22 -15.35 14.51
C ARG A 214 -6.31 -14.38 15.27
N TYR A 215 -5.17 -13.98 14.68
CA TYR A 215 -4.25 -13.03 15.29
C TYR A 215 -4.95 -11.70 15.60
N ILE A 216 -5.68 -11.15 14.62
CA ILE A 216 -6.41 -9.89 14.75
C ILE A 216 -7.38 -9.95 15.94
N VAL A 217 -8.25 -10.97 15.96
CA VAL A 217 -9.29 -11.09 17.00
C VAL A 217 -8.67 -11.37 18.36
N LYS A 218 -7.71 -12.31 18.47
CA LYS A 218 -7.00 -12.60 19.73
C LYS A 218 -6.29 -11.36 20.27
N ARG A 219 -5.61 -10.59 19.41
CA ARG A 219 -4.92 -9.36 19.80
C ARG A 219 -5.91 -8.32 20.35
N MET A 220 -7.06 -8.15 19.69
CA MET A 220 -8.13 -7.26 20.16
C MET A 220 -8.78 -7.74 21.47
N CYS A 221 -8.90 -9.05 21.67
CA CYS A 221 -9.37 -9.64 22.94
C CYS A 221 -8.34 -9.57 24.08
N GLY A 222 -7.09 -9.21 23.80
CA GLY A 222 -6.00 -9.29 24.79
C GLY A 222 -5.54 -10.72 25.10
N PHE A 223 -5.78 -11.67 24.20
CA PHE A 223 -5.28 -13.04 24.30
C PHE A 223 -3.84 -13.18 23.79
N ASP A 224 -3.18 -14.26 24.21
CA ASP A 224 -1.88 -14.63 23.68
C ASP A 224 -1.97 -14.95 22.17
N THR A 225 -1.02 -14.42 21.41
CA THR A 225 -0.95 -14.49 19.94
C THR A 225 0.31 -15.20 19.46
N THR A 226 1.14 -15.70 20.37
CA THR A 226 2.44 -16.34 20.07
C THR A 226 2.31 -17.45 19.01
N GLU A 227 1.29 -18.31 19.12
CA GLU A 227 1.06 -19.40 18.16
C GLU A 227 0.75 -18.89 16.74
N GLU A 228 -0.08 -17.84 16.62
CA GLU A 228 -0.39 -17.22 15.34
C GLU A 228 0.82 -16.52 14.73
N GLU A 229 1.59 -15.79 15.54
CA GLU A 229 2.80 -15.11 15.10
C GLU A 229 3.84 -16.10 14.56
N GLU A 230 4.11 -17.18 15.30
CA GLU A 230 5.01 -18.25 14.88
C GLU A 230 4.54 -18.94 13.59
N ALA A 231 3.24 -19.23 13.49
CA ALA A 231 2.66 -19.83 12.30
C ALA A 231 2.81 -18.92 11.06
N ILE A 232 2.52 -17.62 11.20
CA ILE A 232 2.68 -16.63 10.12
C ILE A 232 4.15 -16.50 9.71
N LEU A 233 5.08 -16.39 10.65
CA LEU A 233 6.52 -16.30 10.35
C LEU A 233 7.06 -17.58 9.69
N GLN A 234 6.56 -18.74 10.08
CA GLN A 234 6.91 -20.01 9.45
C GLN A 234 6.38 -20.10 8.02
N LYS A 235 5.13 -19.68 7.77
CA LYS A 235 4.56 -19.59 6.42
C LYS A 235 5.32 -18.59 5.55
N ASN A 236 5.74 -17.44 6.09
CA ASN A 236 6.65 -16.50 5.41
C ASN A 236 7.95 -17.17 4.96
N LEU A 237 8.60 -17.92 5.86
CA LEU A 237 9.83 -18.63 5.52
C LEU A 237 9.58 -19.64 4.38
N ASN A 238 8.47 -20.36 4.41
CA ASN A 238 8.12 -21.29 3.35
C ASN A 238 7.96 -20.57 2.00
N VAL A 239 7.39 -19.36 1.98
CA VAL A 239 7.35 -18.53 0.76
C VAL A 239 8.76 -18.10 0.33
N VAL A 240 9.64 -17.68 1.25
CA VAL A 240 11.07 -17.39 0.93
C VAL A 240 11.73 -18.59 0.25
N LEU A 241 11.49 -19.80 0.76
CA LEU A 241 12.04 -21.03 0.21
C LEU A 241 11.46 -21.39 -1.16
N PHE A 242 10.16 -21.17 -1.36
CA PHE A 242 9.50 -21.33 -2.65
C PHE A 242 10.10 -20.37 -3.69
N LEU A 243 10.23 -19.09 -3.36
CA LEU A 243 10.82 -18.08 -4.24
C LEU A 243 12.29 -18.41 -4.58
N ALA A 244 13.03 -18.94 -3.60
CA ALA A 244 14.42 -19.35 -3.79
C ALA A 244 14.59 -20.68 -4.57
N SER A 245 13.51 -21.43 -4.83
CA SER A 245 13.60 -22.75 -5.47
C SER A 245 14.13 -22.71 -6.90
N SER A 246 13.95 -21.58 -7.58
CA SER A 246 14.44 -21.32 -8.94
C SER A 246 15.75 -20.52 -8.97
N SER A 247 16.32 -20.19 -7.80
CA SER A 247 17.53 -19.37 -7.68
C SER A 247 18.77 -20.09 -8.20
N ARG A 248 19.67 -19.31 -8.82
CA ARG A 248 20.98 -19.80 -9.28
C ARG A 248 22.03 -19.58 -8.17
N PRO A 249 22.74 -20.62 -7.69
CA PRO A 249 23.73 -20.48 -6.61
C PRO A 249 24.85 -19.49 -6.91
N ALA A 250 25.18 -19.30 -8.20
CA ALA A 250 26.19 -18.35 -8.66
C ALA A 250 25.78 -16.87 -8.51
N THR A 251 24.52 -16.58 -8.19
CA THR A 251 24.02 -15.20 -8.08
C THR A 251 23.08 -14.97 -6.91
N ASN A 252 22.61 -16.01 -6.23
CA ASN A 252 21.59 -15.94 -5.19
C ASN A 252 21.81 -17.00 -4.12
N PHE A 253 21.30 -16.75 -2.92
CA PHE A 253 21.13 -17.80 -1.91
C PHE A 253 20.16 -18.89 -2.38
N THR A 254 20.55 -20.12 -2.10
CA THR A 254 19.74 -21.33 -2.31
C THR A 254 18.75 -21.55 -1.16
N PRO A 255 17.70 -22.37 -1.35
CA PRO A 255 16.79 -22.74 -0.26
C PRO A 255 17.51 -23.33 0.96
N ALA A 256 18.58 -24.09 0.76
CA ALA A 256 19.38 -24.64 1.86
C ALA A 256 20.10 -23.54 2.67
N GLN A 257 20.61 -22.52 1.99
CA GLN A 257 21.24 -21.37 2.65
C GLN A 257 20.22 -20.56 3.45
N TRP A 258 19.03 -20.30 2.90
CA TRP A 258 17.94 -19.63 3.64
C TRP A 258 17.51 -20.39 4.89
N ARG A 259 17.33 -21.73 4.78
CA ARG A 259 17.02 -22.57 5.96
C ARG A 259 18.11 -22.49 7.02
N ARG A 260 19.38 -22.53 6.60
CA ARG A 260 20.53 -22.44 7.50
C ARG A 260 20.55 -21.08 8.21
N LEU A 261 20.41 -20.00 7.46
CA LEU A 261 20.35 -18.64 8.01
C LEU A 261 19.25 -18.51 9.07
N TYR A 262 18.04 -19.00 8.75
CA TYR A 262 16.90 -18.98 9.67
C TYR A 262 17.12 -19.83 10.92
N ALA A 263 17.62 -21.07 10.78
CA ALA A 263 17.74 -22.03 11.87
C ALA A 263 18.86 -21.69 12.88
N TYR A 264 19.95 -21.09 12.41
CA TYR A 264 21.08 -20.74 13.28
C TYR A 264 21.02 -19.30 13.81
N HIS A 265 19.97 -18.55 13.48
CA HIS A 265 19.80 -17.15 13.89
C HIS A 265 21.04 -16.28 13.61
N GLN A 266 21.75 -16.56 12.51
CA GLN A 266 22.96 -15.84 12.14
C GLN A 266 22.60 -14.51 11.47
N GLY A 267 23.33 -13.44 11.78
CA GLY A 267 23.18 -12.16 11.07
C GLY A 267 23.48 -12.31 9.58
N ILE A 268 22.61 -11.78 8.71
CA ILE A 268 22.69 -12.01 7.26
C ILE A 268 23.96 -11.46 6.63
N VAL A 269 24.54 -10.39 7.18
CA VAL A 269 25.81 -9.81 6.71
C VAL A 269 26.94 -10.82 6.92
N GLN A 270 27.10 -11.32 8.15
CA GLN A 270 28.09 -12.34 8.47
C GLN A 270 27.87 -13.61 7.66
N PHE A 271 26.62 -14.06 7.54
CA PHE A 271 26.28 -15.23 6.75
C PHE A 271 26.66 -15.06 5.27
N SER A 272 26.45 -13.87 4.70
CA SER A 272 26.81 -13.57 3.32
C SER A 272 28.33 -13.58 3.12
N LEU A 273 29.10 -13.01 4.03
CA LEU A 273 30.57 -13.04 3.96
C LEU A 273 31.13 -14.47 3.98
N GLU A 274 30.49 -15.38 4.72
CA GLU A 274 30.91 -16.77 4.85
C GLU A 274 30.41 -17.68 3.71
N ASN A 275 29.28 -17.35 3.07
CA ASN A 275 28.57 -18.29 2.20
C ASN A 275 28.25 -17.76 0.79
N SER A 276 28.42 -16.46 0.51
CA SER A 276 28.22 -15.91 -0.83
C SER A 276 29.43 -16.18 -1.73
N GLY A 277 29.21 -16.90 -2.82
CA GLY A 277 30.21 -17.13 -3.88
C GLY A 277 30.17 -16.08 -4.99
N PHE A 278 29.54 -14.92 -4.76
CA PHE A 278 29.28 -13.91 -5.76
C PHE A 278 29.42 -12.49 -5.19
N ASN A 279 29.83 -11.57 -6.05
CA ASN A 279 29.97 -10.16 -5.71
C ASN A 279 28.67 -9.40 -6.03
N PHE A 280 28.49 -8.23 -5.42
CA PHE A 280 27.36 -7.35 -5.74
C PHE A 280 27.57 -6.66 -7.09
N ARG A 281 26.52 -6.66 -7.93
CA ARG A 281 26.44 -5.88 -9.16
C ARG A 281 24.99 -5.52 -9.49
N LYS A 282 24.59 -4.29 -9.20
CA LYS A 282 23.29 -3.74 -9.63
C LYS A 282 23.19 -3.72 -11.15
N THR A 283 22.04 -4.12 -11.69
CA THR A 283 21.77 -3.92 -13.13
C THR A 283 21.36 -2.48 -13.40
N ILE A 284 22.17 -1.75 -14.16
CA ILE A 284 21.90 -0.38 -14.62
C ILE A 284 21.94 -0.38 -16.15
N THR A 285 20.93 0.20 -16.79
CA THR A 285 20.93 0.32 -18.26
C THR A 285 21.97 1.35 -18.71
N THR A 286 22.48 1.24 -19.94
CA THR A 286 23.46 2.21 -20.47
C THR A 286 22.98 3.66 -20.36
N LYS A 287 21.69 3.92 -20.63
CA LYS A 287 21.05 5.25 -20.47
C LYS A 287 20.79 5.63 -19.01
N GLY A 288 20.95 4.70 -18.09
CA GLY A 288 20.74 4.89 -16.66
C GLY A 288 21.99 5.34 -15.91
N HIS A 289 23.17 5.17 -16.52
CA HIS A 289 24.43 5.68 -15.98
C HIS A 289 24.56 7.19 -16.17
N HIS A 290 25.23 7.83 -15.23
CA HIS A 290 25.68 9.22 -15.25
C HIS A 290 27.08 9.30 -14.62
N GLY A 291 27.88 10.30 -15.03
CA GLY A 291 29.25 10.49 -14.52
C GLY A 291 30.09 9.21 -14.55
N ASN A 292 30.84 8.96 -13.48
CA ASN A 292 31.69 7.78 -13.28
C ASN A 292 30.92 6.59 -12.66
N SER A 293 29.58 6.58 -12.71
CA SER A 293 28.78 5.51 -12.08
C SER A 293 29.03 4.10 -12.61
N ALA A 294 29.54 3.96 -13.85
CA ALA A 294 29.91 2.66 -14.41
C ALA A 294 31.21 2.15 -13.79
N GLU A 295 32.23 3.00 -13.75
CA GLU A 295 33.54 2.75 -13.16
C GLU A 295 33.44 2.52 -11.65
N PHE A 296 32.60 3.30 -10.96
CA PHE A 296 32.29 3.10 -9.56
C PHE A 296 31.62 1.75 -9.31
N LEU A 297 30.65 1.34 -10.15
CA LEU A 297 30.03 0.02 -10.04
C LEU A 297 31.04 -1.12 -10.26
N ASP A 298 31.96 -0.97 -11.22
CA ASP A 298 33.02 -1.96 -11.48
C ASP A 298 34.02 -2.05 -10.31
N LEU A 299 34.42 -0.90 -9.74
CA LEU A 299 35.23 -0.84 -8.52
C LEU A 299 34.55 -1.61 -7.38
N VAL A 300 33.27 -1.33 -7.15
CA VAL A 300 32.47 -1.96 -6.11
C VAL A 300 32.32 -3.46 -6.34
N GLU A 301 32.00 -3.92 -7.56
CA GLU A 301 31.90 -5.35 -7.85
C GLU A 301 33.23 -6.05 -7.53
N SER A 302 34.38 -5.43 -7.81
CA SER A 302 35.69 -6.04 -7.55
C SER A 302 36.05 -6.17 -6.05
N LEU A 303 35.36 -5.44 -5.17
CA LEU A 303 35.67 -5.34 -3.74
C LEU A 303 34.53 -5.83 -2.83
N SER A 304 33.36 -6.14 -3.38
CA SER A 304 32.16 -6.45 -2.62
C SER A 304 31.82 -7.93 -2.58
N VAL A 305 30.97 -8.29 -1.63
CA VAL A 305 30.24 -9.55 -1.52
C VAL A 305 28.75 -9.24 -1.69
N GLY A 306 28.02 -10.08 -2.43
CA GLY A 306 26.58 -9.94 -2.58
C GLY A 306 25.84 -10.26 -1.28
N LEU A 307 24.86 -9.42 -0.91
CA LEU A 307 23.98 -9.63 0.24
C LEU A 307 22.73 -10.38 -0.21
N ALA A 308 22.69 -11.69 0.03
CA ALA A 308 21.66 -12.66 -0.41
C ALA A 308 21.45 -12.82 -1.93
N SER A 309 21.62 -11.75 -2.72
CA SER A 309 21.59 -11.75 -4.17
C SER A 309 22.65 -10.82 -4.75
N LYS A 310 23.10 -11.11 -5.98
CA LYS A 310 24.02 -10.30 -6.76
C LYS A 310 23.40 -8.98 -7.23
N ASP A 311 22.11 -9.00 -7.59
CA ASP A 311 21.45 -7.92 -8.34
C ASP A 311 20.58 -6.98 -7.50
N LEU A 312 20.38 -7.28 -6.20
CA LEU A 312 19.79 -6.34 -5.26
C LEU A 312 20.60 -5.05 -5.23
N PRO A 313 19.99 -3.88 -5.01
CA PRO A 313 20.65 -2.58 -5.16
C PRO A 313 21.63 -2.23 -4.02
N PHE A 314 22.12 -3.24 -3.30
CA PHE A 314 23.07 -3.11 -2.22
C PHE A 314 23.98 -4.34 -2.11
N GLY A 315 25.16 -4.15 -1.54
CA GLY A 315 26.14 -5.19 -1.26
C GLY A 315 27.00 -4.87 -0.05
N ILE A 316 27.85 -5.82 0.33
CA ILE A 316 28.75 -5.68 1.47
C ILE A 316 30.15 -5.39 0.95
N ILE A 317 30.79 -4.35 1.48
CA ILE A 317 32.22 -4.10 1.36
C ILE A 317 32.86 -4.63 2.65
N PRO A 318 33.58 -5.77 2.58
CA PRO A 318 34.24 -6.30 3.76
C PRO A 318 35.20 -5.28 4.36
N ALA A 319 35.34 -5.27 5.69
CA ALA A 319 36.23 -4.36 6.41
C ALA A 319 37.64 -4.31 5.80
N ALA A 320 38.21 -5.46 5.45
CA ALA A 320 39.53 -5.60 4.84
C ALA A 320 39.66 -4.91 3.46
N ASN A 321 38.56 -4.68 2.75
CA ASN A 321 38.53 -4.05 1.43
C ASN A 321 38.24 -2.54 1.50
N ARG A 322 37.82 -2.00 2.65
CA ARG A 322 37.40 -0.59 2.78
C ARG A 322 38.48 0.41 2.43
N ARG A 323 39.74 0.16 2.79
CA ARG A 323 40.88 1.02 2.39
C ARG A 323 41.10 1.02 0.88
N ARG A 324 40.95 -0.14 0.22
CA ARG A 324 41.05 -0.25 -1.24
C ARG A 324 39.90 0.48 -1.93
N LEU A 325 38.69 0.38 -1.37
CA LEU A 325 37.52 1.12 -1.84
C LEU A 325 37.77 2.63 -1.75
N ALA A 326 38.12 3.14 -0.57
CA ALA A 326 38.36 4.58 -0.37
C ALA A 326 39.44 5.14 -1.32
N ASN A 327 40.53 4.40 -1.54
CA ASN A 327 41.56 4.77 -2.51
C ASN A 327 41.02 4.79 -3.95
N GLY A 328 40.22 3.79 -4.35
CA GLY A 328 39.58 3.76 -5.66
C GLY A 328 38.57 4.90 -5.85
N ILE A 329 37.79 5.23 -4.82
CA ILE A 329 36.88 6.38 -4.83
C ILE A 329 37.68 7.67 -4.99
N HIS A 330 38.78 7.85 -4.28
CA HIS A 330 39.63 9.04 -4.41
C HIS A 330 40.21 9.20 -5.83
N GLN A 331 40.53 8.08 -6.49
CA GLN A 331 41.00 8.10 -7.88
C GLN A 331 39.90 8.50 -8.86
N LEU A 332 38.67 8.01 -8.65
CA LEU A 332 37.51 8.36 -9.48
C LEU A 332 37.03 9.79 -9.23
N TYR A 333 37.09 10.24 -7.97
CA TYR A 333 36.58 11.54 -7.52
C TYR A 333 37.64 12.28 -6.68
N PRO A 334 38.65 12.91 -7.31
CA PRO A 334 39.74 13.59 -6.60
C PRO A 334 39.27 14.78 -5.73
N ALA A 335 38.09 15.33 -6.02
CA ALA A 335 37.49 16.45 -5.30
C ALA A 335 36.74 16.06 -4.02
N TYR A 336 36.49 14.76 -3.79
CA TYR A 336 35.84 14.30 -2.56
C TYR A 336 36.69 14.58 -1.31
N ASP A 337 36.01 14.87 -0.20
CA ASP A 337 36.66 15.21 1.06
C ASP A 337 37.52 14.03 1.59
N ALA A 338 38.83 14.26 1.71
CA ALA A 338 39.79 13.27 2.14
C ALA A 338 39.59 12.81 3.59
N ALA A 339 39.06 13.66 4.48
CA ALA A 339 38.77 13.29 5.86
C ALA A 339 37.60 12.31 5.93
N ILE A 340 36.56 12.50 5.11
CA ILE A 340 35.44 11.56 5.01
C ILE A 340 35.91 10.23 4.39
N LEU A 341 36.73 10.28 3.33
CA LEU A 341 37.33 9.08 2.72
C LEU A 341 38.17 8.27 3.71
N ASN A 342 38.92 8.95 4.60
CA ASN A 342 39.67 8.28 5.65
C ASN A 342 38.77 7.55 6.67
N ARG A 343 37.57 8.09 6.95
CA ARG A 343 36.57 7.39 7.78
C ARG A 343 35.98 6.19 7.05
N ILE A 344 35.67 6.33 5.76
CA ILE A 344 35.23 5.21 4.91
C ILE A 344 36.30 4.11 4.86
N ALA A 345 37.59 4.46 4.87
CA ALA A 345 38.71 3.53 4.86
C ALA A 345 38.93 2.74 6.16
N SER A 346 38.21 3.09 7.25
CA SER A 346 38.24 2.38 8.53
C SER A 346 37.94 0.89 8.31
N ASP A 347 38.68 0.01 8.98
CA ASP A 347 38.51 -1.45 8.92
C ASP A 347 37.88 -2.03 10.20
N HIS A 348 37.22 -1.18 11.00
CA HIS A 348 36.58 -1.60 12.25
C HIS A 348 35.28 -2.39 12.06
N SER A 349 34.60 -2.20 10.93
CA SER A 349 33.34 -2.87 10.61
C SER A 349 33.19 -3.02 9.09
N ASP A 350 32.34 -3.95 8.69
CA ASP A 350 31.90 -4.04 7.31
C ASP A 350 31.02 -2.84 6.93
N LEU A 351 31.03 -2.49 5.65
CA LEU A 351 30.26 -1.37 5.11
C LEU A 351 29.24 -1.89 4.12
N ILE A 352 27.97 -1.56 4.32
CA ILE A 352 26.94 -1.78 3.31
C ILE A 352 27.00 -0.64 2.30
N LEU A 353 27.04 -0.97 1.01
CA LEU A 353 26.95 0.01 -0.05
C LEU A 353 25.59 -0.11 -0.76
N CYS A 354 24.82 0.98 -0.79
CA CYS A 354 23.54 1.07 -1.49
C CYS A 354 23.66 1.97 -2.73
N MET A 355 23.17 1.53 -3.88
CA MET A 355 23.17 2.32 -5.12
C MET A 355 21.75 2.70 -5.52
N ILE A 356 21.45 4.01 -5.57
CA ILE A 356 20.10 4.54 -5.82
C ILE A 356 20.10 5.41 -7.08
N LYS A 357 19.18 5.11 -8.00
CA LYS A 357 18.88 6.02 -9.11
C LYS A 357 18.02 7.13 -8.51
N GLY A 358 18.47 8.37 -8.51
CA GLY A 358 17.74 9.54 -7.97
C GLY A 358 16.36 9.78 -8.62
N PHE A 359 16.00 11.03 -8.90
CA PHE A 359 14.70 11.31 -9.53
C PHE A 359 14.69 10.92 -11.02
N LYS A 360 13.64 10.23 -11.50
CA LYS A 360 13.45 10.02 -12.95
C LYS A 360 12.82 11.27 -13.58
N PRO A 361 13.34 11.78 -14.70
CA PRO A 361 12.77 12.96 -15.36
C PRO A 361 11.46 12.57 -16.08
N ARG A 362 10.32 13.10 -15.59
CA ARG A 362 8.93 12.99 -16.10
C ARG A 362 8.17 11.69 -15.78
N GLY A 363 7.01 11.82 -15.12
CA GLY A 363 6.05 10.73 -14.86
C GLY A 363 5.37 10.83 -13.49
N ASP A 364 4.03 10.72 -13.48
CA ASP A 364 3.16 10.79 -12.29
C ASP A 364 3.25 9.54 -11.38
N ASP A 365 3.96 8.48 -11.79
CA ASP A 365 4.28 7.28 -10.98
C ASP A 365 5.79 7.13 -10.72
N ASN A 366 6.50 8.25 -10.55
CA ASN A 366 7.94 8.28 -10.29
C ASN A 366 8.26 8.32 -8.79
N ARG A 367 8.02 7.21 -8.08
CA ARG A 367 8.50 7.07 -6.71
C ARG A 367 10.00 6.73 -6.74
N PRO A 368 10.90 7.56 -6.17
CA PRO A 368 12.30 7.16 -5.99
C PRO A 368 12.37 5.91 -5.09
N ASP A 369 13.47 5.16 -5.13
CA ASP A 369 13.63 3.87 -4.42
C ASP A 369 13.78 4.02 -2.88
N ARG A 370 12.84 4.72 -2.23
CA ARG A 370 12.86 5.09 -0.80
C ARG A 370 12.84 3.88 0.14
N GLY A 371 12.30 2.75 -0.32
CA GLY A 371 12.25 1.50 0.45
C GLY A 371 13.55 0.70 0.50
N ILE A 372 14.58 1.04 -0.28
CA ILE A 372 15.86 0.29 -0.30
C ILE A 372 16.56 0.31 1.06
N LEU A 373 16.75 1.50 1.64
CA LEU A 373 17.48 1.61 2.90
C LEU A 373 16.71 1.00 4.09
N PRO A 374 15.38 1.19 4.22
CA PRO A 374 14.57 0.42 5.16
C PRO A 374 14.69 -1.09 4.97
N LEU A 375 14.64 -1.61 3.73
CA LEU A 375 14.86 -3.03 3.46
C LEU A 375 16.22 -3.49 3.98
N THR A 376 17.28 -2.73 3.68
CA THR A 376 18.63 -3.07 4.14
C THR A 376 18.75 -3.07 5.66
N ALA A 377 18.14 -2.09 6.34
CA ALA A 377 18.10 -2.02 7.79
C ALA A 377 17.31 -3.20 8.39
N MET A 378 16.17 -3.58 7.81
CA MET A 378 15.39 -4.75 8.23
C MET A 378 16.12 -6.08 8.03
N LEU A 379 16.99 -6.17 7.02
CA LEU A 379 17.82 -7.36 6.79
C LEU A 379 19.00 -7.43 7.74
N ALA A 380 19.70 -6.30 7.92
CA ALA A 380 21.06 -6.29 8.41
C ALA A 380 21.22 -5.72 9.83
N SER A 381 20.36 -4.78 10.24
CA SER A 381 20.43 -3.90 11.42
C SER A 381 20.70 -2.43 11.10
N THR A 382 20.22 -1.53 11.97
CA THR A 382 20.55 -0.10 11.93
C THR A 382 21.97 0.23 12.37
N ASP A 383 22.63 -0.69 13.08
CA ASP A 383 23.96 -0.46 13.68
C ASP A 383 25.10 -0.58 12.66
N ILE A 384 24.84 -1.19 11.50
CA ILE A 384 25.84 -1.38 10.46
C ILE A 384 26.08 -0.07 9.70
N GLU A 385 27.34 0.20 9.34
CA GLU A 385 27.67 1.38 8.55
C GLU A 385 27.12 1.25 7.12
N VAL A 386 26.52 2.33 6.61
CA VAL A 386 25.93 2.36 5.26
C VAL A 386 26.48 3.55 4.47
N MET A 387 26.93 3.30 3.25
CA MET A 387 27.24 4.31 2.25
C MET A 387 26.21 4.25 1.12
N THR A 388 25.53 5.36 0.86
CA THR A 388 24.58 5.49 -0.26
C THR A 388 25.24 6.26 -1.39
N TYR A 389 25.20 5.69 -2.59
CA TYR A 389 25.67 6.31 -3.83
C TYR A 389 24.46 6.65 -4.72
N ILE A 390 24.25 7.94 -5.01
CA ILE A 390 23.19 8.41 -5.89
C ILE A 390 23.79 8.81 -7.23
N TYR A 391 23.25 8.23 -8.31
CA TYR A 391 23.71 8.46 -9.70
C TYR A 391 22.63 9.00 -10.64
N GLY A 392 21.46 9.37 -10.09
CA GLY A 392 20.34 9.90 -10.87
C GLY A 392 20.07 11.37 -10.56
N PRO A 393 19.26 12.04 -11.40
CA PRO A 393 18.98 13.47 -11.28
C PRO A 393 18.50 13.92 -9.90
N ILE A 394 18.89 15.15 -9.50
CA ILE A 394 18.45 15.80 -8.26
C ILE A 394 17.93 17.21 -8.56
N ILE A 395 16.80 17.60 -7.96
CA ILE A 395 16.27 18.96 -8.07
C ILE A 395 17.19 19.94 -7.33
N GLU A 396 17.59 21.04 -7.98
CA GLU A 396 18.53 22.04 -7.44
C GLU A 396 18.17 22.53 -6.04
N ARG A 397 16.89 22.81 -5.79
CA ARG A 397 16.41 23.21 -4.46
C ARG A 397 16.78 22.17 -3.39
N ASN A 398 16.58 20.89 -3.67
CA ASN A 398 16.90 19.82 -2.72
C ASN A 398 18.40 19.71 -2.51
N PHE A 399 19.19 19.82 -3.58
CA PHE A 399 20.64 19.81 -3.51
C PHE A 399 21.19 20.94 -2.63
N ASN A 400 20.71 22.17 -2.83
CA ASN A 400 21.15 23.32 -2.03
C ASN A 400 20.80 23.16 -0.54
N VAL A 401 19.61 22.65 -0.22
CA VAL A 401 19.21 22.37 1.17
C VAL A 401 20.01 21.21 1.76
N LEU A 402 20.35 20.19 0.97
CA LEU A 402 21.21 19.08 1.42
C LEU A 402 22.55 19.58 1.95
N LEU A 403 23.19 20.52 1.22
CA LEU A 403 24.50 21.06 1.60
C LEU A 403 24.43 22.03 2.79
N THR A 404 23.36 22.81 2.89
CA THR A 404 23.26 23.90 3.87
C THR A 404 22.52 23.51 5.15
N ASN A 405 21.51 22.65 5.06
CA ASN A 405 20.68 22.21 6.17
C ASN A 405 20.03 20.83 5.89
N PRO A 406 20.80 19.73 5.96
CA PRO A 406 20.29 18.40 5.65
C PRO A 406 19.16 17.94 6.59
N ARG A 407 19.13 18.41 7.84
CA ARG A 407 18.04 18.13 8.79
C ARG A 407 16.71 18.70 8.28
N HIS A 408 16.71 19.92 7.74
CA HIS A 408 15.52 20.52 7.16
C HIS A 408 15.05 19.77 5.89
N LEU A 409 15.99 19.28 5.07
CA LEU A 409 15.65 18.46 3.92
C LEU A 409 14.98 17.15 4.33
N ALA A 410 15.54 16.45 5.32
CA ALA A 410 14.94 15.24 5.88
C ALA A 410 13.53 15.50 6.42
N ALA A 411 13.30 16.61 7.12
CA ALA A 411 11.99 16.96 7.65
C ALA A 411 10.93 17.23 6.56
N SER A 412 11.35 17.72 5.39
CA SER A 412 10.43 18.15 4.31
C SER A 412 10.29 17.16 3.16
N ASN A 413 11.09 16.09 3.11
CA ASN A 413 11.09 15.14 1.99
C ASN A 413 11.38 13.70 2.46
N GLY A 414 10.39 12.82 2.34
CA GLY A 414 10.48 11.43 2.80
C GLY A 414 11.58 10.59 2.12
N PHE A 415 11.89 10.84 0.84
CA PHE A 415 13.00 10.16 0.17
C PHE A 415 14.35 10.53 0.79
N TRP A 416 14.58 11.83 0.99
CA TRP A 416 15.78 12.30 1.67
C TRP A 416 15.82 11.91 3.13
N ARG A 417 14.67 11.84 3.79
CA ARG A 417 14.58 11.35 5.17
C ARG A 417 15.12 9.93 5.29
N ALA A 418 14.66 9.01 4.43
CA ALA A 418 15.16 7.64 4.44
C ALA A 418 16.68 7.57 4.20
N ILE A 419 17.21 8.38 3.28
CA ILE A 419 18.66 8.43 2.99
C ILE A 419 19.46 8.95 4.18
N LEU A 420 19.08 10.11 4.71
CA LEU A 420 19.82 10.80 5.75
C LEU A 420 19.68 10.15 7.13
N ALA A 421 18.59 9.43 7.37
CA ALA A 421 18.36 8.71 8.61
C ALA A 421 19.02 7.33 8.66
N LEU A 422 19.37 6.73 7.52
CA LEU A 422 19.89 5.35 7.46
C LEU A 422 21.28 5.22 6.83
N SER A 423 21.86 6.31 6.32
CA SER A 423 23.23 6.33 5.77
C SER A 423 24.21 7.01 6.72
N ASN A 424 25.41 6.46 6.81
CA ASN A 424 26.57 7.11 7.43
C ASN A 424 27.28 8.03 6.43
N TYR A 425 27.32 7.61 5.16
CA TYR A 425 27.97 8.36 4.09
C TYR A 425 27.04 8.49 2.88
N LEU A 426 27.08 9.65 2.22
CA LEU A 426 26.34 9.92 1.00
C LEU A 426 27.29 10.43 -0.08
N ALA A 427 27.43 9.67 -1.16
CA ALA A 427 28.18 10.06 -2.35
C ALA A 427 27.22 10.39 -3.50
N LEU A 428 27.46 11.53 -4.13
CA LEU A 428 26.70 12.05 -5.26
C LEU A 428 27.60 12.18 -6.47
N ASP A 429 27.11 11.68 -7.60
CA ASP A 429 27.61 11.94 -8.94
C ASP A 429 26.38 12.07 -9.83
N VAL A 430 25.84 13.29 -9.89
CA VAL A 430 24.45 13.52 -10.28
C VAL A 430 24.28 14.73 -11.20
N PRO A 431 23.33 14.67 -12.14
CA PRO A 431 22.88 15.85 -12.85
C PRO A 431 21.89 16.64 -11.98
N ILE A 432 22.12 17.93 -11.83
CA ILE A 432 21.24 18.86 -11.12
C ILE A 432 20.21 19.44 -12.09
N ILE A 433 18.93 19.23 -11.76
CA ILE A 433 17.79 19.79 -12.49
C ILE A 433 17.56 21.21 -11.98
N ALA A 434 17.99 22.18 -12.77
CA ALA A 434 17.82 23.62 -12.58
C ALA A 434 17.31 24.28 -13.88
N GLY A 435 17.19 25.61 -13.91
CA GLY A 435 16.91 26.36 -15.15
C GLY A 435 17.95 26.09 -16.25
N HIS A 436 19.20 25.82 -15.86
CA HIS A 436 20.24 25.24 -16.70
C HIS A 436 20.84 24.03 -15.97
N SER A 437 20.66 22.82 -16.49
CA SER A 437 21.19 21.62 -15.86
C SER A 437 22.73 21.60 -15.86
N TYR A 438 23.32 21.16 -14.76
CA TYR A 438 24.76 20.99 -14.56
C TYR A 438 25.05 19.76 -13.71
N ASP A 439 26.26 19.24 -13.76
CA ASP A 439 26.65 18.04 -13.00
C ASP A 439 27.35 18.44 -11.71
N ASN A 440 27.20 17.61 -10.67
CA ASN A 440 27.87 17.84 -9.40
C ASN A 440 28.30 16.54 -8.71
N GLU A 441 29.44 16.63 -8.04
CA GLU A 441 30.09 15.54 -7.32
C GLU A 441 30.30 15.96 -5.86
N VAL A 442 29.68 15.24 -4.92
CA VAL A 442 29.78 15.58 -3.48
C VAL A 442 29.86 14.31 -2.64
N LEU A 443 30.70 14.33 -1.61
CA LEU A 443 30.73 13.34 -0.53
C LEU A 443 30.36 13.99 0.80
N LEU A 444 29.40 13.42 1.51
CA LEU A 444 28.90 13.90 2.80
C LEU A 444 28.99 12.82 3.87
N ASP A 445 29.28 13.23 5.11
CA ASP A 445 29.15 12.41 6.31
C ASP A 445 27.82 12.75 7.01
N THR A 446 26.94 11.77 7.07
CA THR A 446 25.59 11.87 7.63
C THR A 446 25.44 11.08 8.92
N SER A 447 26.54 10.58 9.49
CA SER A 447 26.53 9.71 10.68
C SER A 447 25.79 10.32 11.87
N VAL A 448 25.93 11.63 12.10
CA VAL A 448 25.24 12.35 13.18
C VAL A 448 23.72 12.39 12.97
N LEU A 449 23.27 12.49 11.71
CA LEU A 449 21.83 12.45 11.41
C LEU A 449 21.27 11.04 11.60
N LYS A 450 21.99 10.03 11.12
CA LYS A 450 21.63 8.63 11.37
C LYS A 450 21.49 8.37 12.87
N GLU A 451 22.50 8.70 13.67
CA GLU A 451 22.48 8.54 15.13
C GLU A 451 21.28 9.25 15.78
N HIS A 452 20.95 10.47 15.33
CA HIS A 452 19.80 11.21 15.84
C HIS A 452 18.46 10.51 15.58
N TYR A 453 18.27 9.89 14.40
CA TYR A 453 17.01 9.21 14.06
C TYR A 453 16.94 7.80 14.63
N VAL A 454 18.02 7.02 14.53
CA VAL A 454 18.02 5.61 14.99
C VAL A 454 18.18 5.49 16.50
N GLY A 455 18.76 6.50 17.17
CA GLY A 455 18.94 6.54 18.62
C GLY A 455 17.68 6.86 19.42
N GLN A 456 16.57 7.18 18.74
CA GLN A 456 15.26 7.28 19.40
C GLN A 456 14.81 5.88 19.80
N LEU A 457 14.82 5.62 21.11
CA LEU A 457 14.37 4.34 21.65
C LEU A 457 12.84 4.27 21.57
N PRO A 458 12.28 3.08 21.30
CA PRO A 458 10.84 2.88 21.33
C PRO A 458 10.33 3.06 22.76
N ASP A 459 9.22 3.76 22.91
CA ASP A 459 8.47 3.83 24.16
C ASP A 459 7.05 3.36 23.89
N GLU A 460 6.75 2.10 24.23
CA GLU A 460 5.42 1.52 24.00
C GLU A 460 4.31 2.26 24.76
N SER A 461 4.65 2.97 25.85
CA SER A 461 3.66 3.77 26.57
C SER A 461 3.14 4.94 25.74
N GLU A 462 3.95 5.44 24.79
CA GLU A 462 3.60 6.49 23.85
C GLU A 462 2.72 5.99 22.68
N LEU A 463 2.47 4.68 22.57
CA LEU A 463 1.42 4.15 21.67
C LEU A 463 0.01 4.46 22.19
N THR A 464 -0.10 4.92 23.44
CA THR A 464 -1.33 5.40 24.05
C THR A 464 -1.34 6.92 24.06
N GLN A 465 -2.43 7.51 23.59
CA GLN A 465 -2.65 8.96 23.60
C GLN A 465 -4.05 9.26 24.10
N ASN A 466 -4.37 10.54 24.34
CA ASN A 466 -5.77 10.93 24.57
C ASN A 466 -6.60 10.57 23.34
N ASP A 467 -7.78 10.01 23.57
CA ASP A 467 -8.72 9.79 22.50
C ASP A 467 -9.20 11.13 21.91
N PHE A 468 -9.76 11.07 20.71
CA PHE A 468 -10.36 12.22 20.06
C PHE A 468 -11.71 11.85 19.46
N SER A 469 -12.48 12.85 19.06
CA SER A 469 -13.81 12.64 18.48
C SER A 469 -13.76 11.78 17.20
N SER A 470 -14.65 10.79 17.12
CA SER A 470 -14.90 9.99 15.90
C SER A 470 -15.77 10.72 14.88
N ILE A 471 -16.10 12.00 15.12
CA ILE A 471 -16.79 12.88 14.19
C ILE A 471 -15.73 13.78 13.53
N PRO A 472 -15.64 13.82 12.19
CA PRO A 472 -14.66 14.65 11.50
C PRO A 472 -14.96 16.14 11.71
N GLN A 473 -13.90 16.96 11.73
CA GLN A 473 -13.99 18.42 11.84
C GLN A 473 -14.46 19.08 10.54
N SER A 474 -14.37 18.37 9.42
CA SER A 474 -14.77 18.85 8.10
C SER A 474 -14.97 17.68 7.13
N PHE A 475 -15.89 17.86 6.17
CA PHE A 475 -16.24 16.89 5.14
C PHE A 475 -15.61 17.26 3.79
N HIS A 476 -15.12 16.25 3.08
CA HIS A 476 -14.24 16.27 1.91
C HIS A 476 -14.67 15.12 0.95
N GLU A 477 -13.85 14.82 -0.07
CA GLU A 477 -14.05 13.73 -1.03
C GLU A 477 -14.19 12.35 -0.37
N ASP A 478 -13.35 12.03 0.64
CA ASP A 478 -13.41 10.77 1.37
C ASP A 478 -14.79 10.50 2.02
N ASP A 479 -15.50 11.57 2.41
CA ASP A 479 -16.82 11.50 3.03
C ASP A 479 -17.92 11.26 1.99
N VAL A 480 -17.80 11.90 0.82
CA VAL A 480 -18.70 11.66 -0.32
C VAL A 480 -18.61 10.19 -0.72
N ASP A 481 -17.40 9.65 -0.87
CA ASP A 481 -17.19 8.22 -1.16
C ASP A 481 -17.80 7.33 -0.08
N THR A 482 -17.56 7.66 1.19
CA THR A 482 -18.11 6.89 2.32
C THR A 482 -19.64 6.89 2.32
N GLY A 483 -20.28 8.03 2.02
CA GLY A 483 -21.74 8.13 1.95
C GLY A 483 -22.33 7.37 0.76
N ILE A 484 -21.71 7.44 -0.42
CA ILE A 484 -22.10 6.64 -1.59
C ILE A 484 -21.93 5.15 -1.29
N HIS A 485 -20.77 4.76 -0.77
CA HIS A 485 -20.47 3.39 -0.37
C HIS A 485 -21.49 2.86 0.65
N PHE A 486 -21.81 3.63 1.70
CA PHE A 486 -22.80 3.23 2.69
C PHE A 486 -24.21 3.06 2.08
N LEU A 487 -24.63 4.01 1.24
CA LEU A 487 -25.93 3.92 0.55
C LEU A 487 -26.04 2.63 -0.27
N PHE A 488 -25.02 2.30 -1.07
CA PHE A 488 -25.14 1.20 -2.02
C PHE A 488 -24.70 -0.16 -1.48
N SER A 489 -23.67 -0.20 -0.65
CA SER A 489 -23.07 -1.45 -0.13
C SER A 489 -23.66 -1.90 1.20
N HIS A 490 -24.29 -1.00 1.97
CA HIS A 490 -24.97 -1.33 3.22
C HIS A 490 -26.49 -1.29 3.09
N LEU A 491 -27.06 -0.14 2.73
CA LEU A 491 -28.53 0.00 2.66
C LEU A 491 -29.11 -0.78 1.48
N LEU A 492 -28.58 -0.56 0.27
CA LEU A 492 -29.13 -1.16 -0.95
C LEU A 492 -28.51 -2.52 -1.32
N ARG A 493 -27.73 -3.15 -0.43
CA ARG A 493 -27.01 -4.41 -0.67
C ARG A 493 -27.84 -5.58 -1.23
N LYS A 494 -29.15 -5.56 -1.03
CA LYS A 494 -30.08 -6.60 -1.52
C LYS A 494 -30.42 -6.45 -3.00
N VAL A 495 -30.25 -5.25 -3.55
CA VAL A 495 -30.61 -4.87 -4.92
C VAL A 495 -29.44 -4.21 -5.65
N CYS A 496 -28.27 -4.16 -5.04
CA CYS A 496 -27.07 -3.53 -5.55
C CYS A 496 -25.85 -4.40 -5.22
N PHE A 497 -24.93 -4.51 -6.18
CA PHE A 497 -23.59 -5.04 -5.99
C PHE A 497 -22.58 -3.95 -6.32
N GLU A 498 -21.72 -3.57 -5.37
CA GLU A 498 -20.62 -2.64 -5.65
C GLU A 498 -19.42 -3.39 -6.21
N GLY A 499 -19.24 -3.28 -7.52
CA GLY A 499 -18.19 -3.95 -8.27
C GLY A 499 -16.82 -3.31 -8.15
N MET A 500 -16.79 -2.03 -7.79
CA MET A 500 -15.58 -1.23 -7.60
C MET A 500 -15.87 -0.04 -6.67
N CYS A 501 -14.98 0.17 -5.71
CA CYS A 501 -14.90 1.35 -4.85
C CYS A 501 -13.42 1.78 -4.78
N ASN A 502 -13.10 2.99 -5.23
CA ASN A 502 -11.75 3.51 -5.36
C ASN A 502 -11.66 4.95 -4.81
N PRO A 503 -11.88 5.13 -3.51
CA PRO A 503 -11.72 6.43 -2.85
C PRO A 503 -10.26 6.93 -2.91
N PRO A 504 -10.01 8.21 -2.55
CA PRO A 504 -8.65 8.74 -2.40
C PRO A 504 -7.73 7.82 -1.59
N GLY A 505 -6.45 7.79 -1.97
CA GLY A 505 -5.48 6.81 -1.46
C GLY A 505 -5.43 5.52 -2.30
N GLY A 506 -6.55 5.14 -2.93
CA GLY A 506 -6.68 4.23 -4.07
C GLY A 506 -6.35 2.75 -3.81
N ASP A 507 -7.38 1.91 -3.81
CA ASP A 507 -7.26 0.47 -3.98
C ASP A 507 -7.30 0.11 -5.49
N TRP A 508 -6.30 -0.63 -5.95
CA TRP A 508 -6.14 -0.99 -7.37
C TRP A 508 -6.67 -2.41 -7.67
N SER A 509 -7.52 -2.94 -6.80
CA SER A 509 -7.86 -4.37 -6.71
C SER A 509 -8.69 -4.93 -7.87
N GLY A 510 -9.36 -4.10 -8.68
CA GLY A 510 -10.08 -4.53 -9.89
C GLY A 510 -11.48 -3.96 -10.04
N LEU A 511 -12.18 -4.41 -11.08
CA LEU A 511 -13.63 -4.22 -11.28
C LEU A 511 -14.28 -5.60 -11.36
N SER A 512 -15.29 -5.85 -10.53
CA SER A 512 -16.10 -7.07 -10.57
C SER A 512 -17.50 -6.76 -11.06
N LEU A 513 -18.14 -7.66 -11.79
CA LEU A 513 -19.54 -7.56 -12.23
C LEU A 513 -20.20 -8.93 -12.19
N TYR A 514 -21.52 -8.99 -12.05
CA TYR A 514 -22.30 -10.20 -12.28
C TYR A 514 -22.70 -10.32 -13.75
N TYR A 515 -22.41 -11.48 -14.35
CA TYR A 515 -22.73 -11.79 -15.73
C TYR A 515 -23.25 -13.22 -15.83
N GLY A 516 -24.58 -13.35 -15.92
CA GLY A 516 -25.26 -14.64 -15.78
C GLY A 516 -25.11 -15.19 -14.36
N ASP A 517 -24.72 -16.46 -14.24
CA ASP A 517 -24.48 -17.13 -12.94
C ASP A 517 -23.08 -16.85 -12.35
N TYR A 518 -22.29 -15.98 -12.97
CA TYR A 518 -20.88 -15.76 -12.63
C TYR A 518 -20.63 -14.33 -12.14
N GLU A 519 -19.70 -14.20 -11.20
CA GLU A 519 -18.95 -12.97 -11.00
C GLU A 519 -17.72 -13.02 -11.88
N VAL A 520 -17.50 -11.97 -12.65
CA VAL A 520 -16.34 -11.79 -13.53
C VAL A 520 -15.56 -10.57 -13.07
N ARG A 521 -14.23 -10.66 -13.12
CA ARG A 521 -13.36 -9.62 -12.56
C ARG A 521 -12.19 -9.28 -13.47
N TRP A 522 -12.03 -7.99 -13.76
CA TRP A 522 -10.82 -7.43 -14.37
C TRP A 522 -9.87 -6.98 -13.26
N LEU A 523 -8.65 -7.50 -13.30
CA LEU A 523 -7.60 -7.26 -12.33
C LEU A 523 -6.54 -6.36 -12.96
N SER A 524 -5.81 -5.59 -12.13
CA SER A 524 -4.78 -4.65 -12.60
C SER A 524 -5.31 -3.66 -13.64
N LEU A 525 -6.31 -2.86 -13.26
CA LEU A 525 -7.00 -1.90 -14.14
C LEU A 525 -6.03 -0.98 -14.91
N PRO A 526 -6.39 -0.52 -16.15
CA PRO A 526 -5.59 0.46 -16.89
C PRO A 526 -5.28 1.69 -16.04
N ARG A 527 -3.98 1.99 -15.86
CA ARG A 527 -3.51 3.09 -14.98
C ARG A 527 -3.62 4.46 -15.63
N VAL A 528 -3.45 4.52 -16.95
CA VAL A 528 -3.47 5.77 -17.69
C VAL A 528 -4.79 5.86 -18.45
N SER A 529 -5.67 6.72 -17.95
CA SER A 529 -6.95 7.09 -18.55
C SER A 529 -6.86 7.39 -20.06
N GLU A 530 -5.76 8.01 -20.50
CA GLU A 530 -5.49 8.30 -21.92
C GLU A 530 -5.32 7.03 -22.78
N GLU A 531 -4.80 5.93 -22.23
CA GLU A 531 -4.62 4.66 -22.96
C GLU A 531 -5.96 4.02 -23.34
N VAL A 532 -7.01 4.34 -22.58
CA VAL A 532 -8.38 3.86 -22.82
C VAL A 532 -9.35 4.99 -23.18
N ASN A 533 -8.84 6.20 -23.48
CA ASN A 533 -9.65 7.38 -23.81
C ASN A 533 -10.90 7.53 -22.90
N GLY A 534 -10.71 7.33 -21.59
CA GLY A 534 -11.78 7.28 -20.61
C GLY A 534 -11.30 7.76 -19.24
N LYS A 535 -12.20 7.87 -18.27
CA LYS A 535 -11.92 8.30 -16.90
C LYS A 535 -12.22 7.14 -15.96
N ARG A 536 -11.24 6.78 -15.12
CA ARG A 536 -11.43 5.73 -14.10
C ARG A 536 -12.51 6.19 -13.09
N PRO A 537 -13.55 5.37 -12.82
CA PRO A 537 -14.56 5.69 -11.82
C PRO A 537 -14.03 5.61 -10.40
N ASP A 538 -14.68 6.31 -9.49
CA ASP A 538 -14.52 6.08 -8.05
C ASP A 538 -15.43 4.95 -7.59
N HIS A 539 -16.66 4.87 -8.12
CA HIS A 539 -17.56 3.73 -7.89
C HIS A 539 -18.09 3.14 -9.20
N VAL A 540 -18.26 1.82 -9.22
CA VAL A 540 -19.08 1.12 -10.23
C VAL A 540 -20.05 0.20 -9.51
N LEU A 541 -21.34 0.48 -9.68
CA LEU A 541 -22.43 -0.17 -8.97
C LEU A 541 -23.31 -0.90 -9.98
N GLU A 542 -23.66 -2.15 -9.68
CA GLU A 542 -24.60 -2.94 -10.45
C GLU A 542 -25.93 -3.03 -9.72
N LEU A 543 -26.97 -2.34 -10.24
CA LEU A 543 -28.30 -2.35 -9.64
C LEU A 543 -29.26 -3.29 -10.39
N PHE A 544 -30.02 -4.07 -9.62
CA PHE A 544 -30.91 -5.10 -10.13
C PHE A 544 -32.39 -4.69 -10.03
N GLY A 545 -33.19 -5.08 -11.02
CA GLY A 545 -34.64 -4.89 -11.01
C GLY A 545 -35.11 -3.46 -11.34
N VAL A 546 -34.22 -2.60 -11.85
CA VAL A 546 -34.58 -1.26 -12.35
C VAL A 546 -35.18 -1.34 -13.75
N PHE A 547 -34.54 -2.10 -14.64
CA PHE A 547 -34.97 -2.34 -16.02
C PHE A 547 -34.92 -3.85 -16.34
N ASP A 548 -35.19 -4.21 -17.61
CA ASP A 548 -35.07 -5.59 -18.10
C ASP A 548 -33.62 -6.13 -18.01
N ARG A 549 -32.64 -5.23 -17.97
CA ARG A 549 -31.22 -5.51 -17.79
C ARG A 549 -30.66 -4.76 -16.56
N PRO A 550 -29.60 -5.26 -15.90
CA PRO A 550 -28.98 -4.56 -14.78
C PRO A 550 -28.45 -3.18 -15.18
N VAL A 551 -28.44 -2.25 -14.23
CA VAL A 551 -27.88 -0.91 -14.41
C VAL A 551 -26.43 -0.91 -13.92
N LEU A 552 -25.49 -0.46 -14.74
CA LEU A 552 -24.15 -0.08 -14.30
C LEU A 552 -24.11 1.43 -14.06
N LEU A 553 -24.16 1.81 -12.79
CA LEU A 553 -24.01 3.19 -12.35
C LEU A 553 -22.54 3.46 -12.06
N SER A 554 -21.92 4.30 -12.90
CA SER A 554 -20.52 4.70 -12.77
C SER A 554 -20.42 6.10 -12.21
N ILE A 555 -19.70 6.28 -11.10
CA ILE A 555 -19.68 7.53 -10.34
C ILE A 555 -18.25 8.09 -10.23
N GLU A 556 -18.09 9.39 -10.48
CA GLU A 556 -16.94 10.19 -10.00
C GLU A 556 -17.39 10.97 -8.76
N SER A 557 -16.62 10.90 -7.68
CA SER A 557 -16.83 11.67 -6.46
C SER A 557 -15.82 12.80 -6.37
N LYS A 558 -16.25 13.97 -5.89
CA LYS A 558 -15.38 15.11 -5.59
C LYS A 558 -15.87 15.85 -4.37
N GLU A 559 -14.97 16.51 -3.66
CA GLU A 559 -15.38 17.47 -2.62
C GLU A 559 -16.25 18.60 -3.20
N ARG A 560 -15.83 19.15 -4.35
CA ARG A 560 -16.46 20.32 -4.98
C ARG A 560 -16.82 20.01 -6.42
N SER A 561 -18.01 20.43 -6.86
CA SER A 561 -18.47 20.16 -8.24
C SER A 561 -17.56 20.81 -9.29
N PHE A 562 -16.87 21.91 -8.95
CA PHE A 562 -15.96 22.58 -9.89
C PHE A 562 -14.67 21.78 -10.17
N ASP A 563 -14.31 20.84 -9.30
CA ASP A 563 -13.14 19.97 -9.48
C ASP A 563 -13.41 18.80 -10.44
N LEU A 564 -14.68 18.59 -10.84
CA LEU A 564 -15.03 17.60 -11.87
C LEU A 564 -14.37 17.95 -13.21
N GLU A 565 -13.77 16.94 -13.85
CA GLU A 565 -13.20 17.08 -15.18
C GLU A 565 -14.30 17.40 -16.21
N ALA A 566 -13.94 18.11 -17.28
CA ALA A 566 -14.88 18.33 -18.38
C ALA A 566 -15.17 16.99 -19.09
N ASN A 567 -16.44 16.74 -19.43
CA ASN A 567 -16.92 15.50 -20.05
C ASN A 567 -16.62 14.23 -19.24
N VAL A 568 -16.47 14.35 -17.92
CA VAL A 568 -16.20 13.21 -17.03
C VAL A 568 -17.24 12.09 -17.20
N GLY A 569 -18.52 12.40 -17.43
CA GLY A 569 -19.59 11.42 -17.64
C GLY A 569 -19.34 10.50 -18.84
N GLU A 570 -18.99 11.08 -20.00
CA GLU A 570 -18.58 10.31 -21.18
C GLU A 570 -17.30 9.50 -20.92
N GLY A 571 -16.35 10.09 -20.18
CA GLY A 571 -15.12 9.43 -19.77
C GLY A 571 -15.38 8.16 -18.95
N LEU A 572 -16.28 8.22 -17.97
CA LEU A 572 -16.66 7.09 -17.11
C LEU A 572 -17.25 5.94 -17.93
N VAL A 573 -18.19 6.24 -18.83
CA VAL A 573 -18.81 5.23 -19.72
C VAL A 573 -17.76 4.62 -20.65
N ASN A 574 -16.91 5.44 -21.27
CA ASN A 574 -15.85 4.97 -22.16
C ASN A 574 -14.84 4.07 -21.44
N TYR A 575 -14.54 4.34 -20.17
CA TYR A 575 -13.64 3.49 -19.39
C TYR A 575 -14.19 2.08 -19.22
N ILE A 576 -15.45 1.96 -18.81
CA ILE A 576 -16.13 0.66 -18.66
C ILE A 576 -16.25 -0.05 -20.01
N TYR A 577 -16.70 0.67 -21.05
CA TYR A 577 -16.82 0.13 -22.40
C TYR A 577 -15.49 -0.45 -22.91
N ASN A 578 -14.40 0.31 -22.79
CA ASN A 578 -13.09 -0.14 -23.23
C ASN A 578 -12.54 -1.28 -22.37
N LEU A 579 -12.83 -1.30 -21.07
CA LEU A 579 -12.46 -2.41 -20.21
C LEU A 579 -13.18 -3.71 -20.60
N MET A 580 -14.47 -3.63 -20.93
CA MET A 580 -15.28 -4.79 -21.38
C MET A 580 -14.86 -5.35 -22.75
N ASN A 581 -14.10 -4.59 -23.54
CA ASN A 581 -13.48 -5.10 -24.77
C ASN A 581 -12.33 -6.09 -24.50
N TYR A 582 -11.92 -6.25 -23.24
CA TYR A 582 -10.99 -7.28 -22.81
C TYR A 582 -11.71 -8.40 -22.08
N VAL A 583 -11.24 -9.63 -22.24
CA VAL A 583 -11.73 -10.75 -21.44
C VAL A 583 -11.39 -10.48 -19.97
N PRO A 584 -12.34 -10.61 -19.03
CA PRO A 584 -12.05 -10.53 -17.60
C PRO A 584 -10.88 -11.45 -17.23
N ASN A 585 -10.08 -11.07 -16.24
CA ASN A 585 -8.96 -11.91 -15.85
C ASN A 585 -9.44 -13.23 -15.25
N VAL A 586 -10.46 -13.17 -14.41
CA VAL A 586 -10.97 -14.31 -13.64
C VAL A 586 -12.49 -14.28 -13.57
N LYS A 587 -13.08 -15.43 -13.27
CA LYS A 587 -14.51 -15.61 -12.97
C LYS A 587 -14.70 -16.63 -11.87
N ARG A 588 -15.80 -16.51 -11.12
CA ARG A 588 -16.28 -17.55 -10.20
C ARG A 588 -17.78 -17.71 -10.33
N LEU A 589 -18.27 -18.92 -10.08
CA LEU A 589 -19.70 -19.16 -10.00
C LEU A 589 -20.24 -18.49 -8.73
N VAL A 590 -21.34 -17.75 -8.81
CA VAL A 590 -22.03 -17.19 -7.64
C VAL A 590 -23.39 -17.85 -7.40
N HIS A 591 -23.98 -18.44 -8.44
CA HIS A 591 -25.25 -19.14 -8.37
C HIS A 591 -25.15 -20.51 -9.07
N PRO A 592 -25.68 -21.62 -8.49
CA PRO A 592 -26.43 -21.71 -7.24
C PRO A 592 -25.56 -21.71 -5.97
N ARG A 593 -24.23 -21.75 -6.10
CA ARG A 593 -23.29 -21.75 -4.97
C ARG A 593 -22.02 -21.00 -5.36
N LEU A 594 -21.38 -20.40 -4.37
CA LEU A 594 -20.08 -19.77 -4.55
C LEU A 594 -19.02 -20.80 -4.93
N GLY A 595 -18.40 -20.63 -6.09
CA GLY A 595 -17.30 -21.45 -6.60
C GLY A 595 -15.93 -20.79 -6.40
N GLU A 596 -14.88 -21.54 -6.75
CA GLU A 596 -13.52 -21.00 -6.78
C GLU A 596 -13.30 -20.05 -7.95
N TRP A 597 -12.33 -19.14 -7.80
CA TRP A 597 -11.85 -18.32 -8.91
C TRP A 597 -11.14 -19.20 -9.95
N THR A 598 -11.51 -18.98 -11.20
CA THR A 598 -10.94 -19.63 -12.39
C THR A 598 -10.71 -18.59 -13.47
N GLN A 599 -9.99 -18.95 -14.54
CA GLN A 599 -9.81 -18.03 -15.66
C GLN A 599 -11.13 -17.75 -16.38
N SER A 600 -11.35 -16.49 -16.77
CA SER A 600 -12.41 -16.19 -17.72
C SER A 600 -11.92 -16.42 -19.14
N GLU A 601 -12.85 -16.86 -19.99
CA GLU A 601 -12.64 -17.12 -21.42
C GLU A 601 -13.64 -16.36 -22.28
N GLN A 602 -14.57 -15.63 -21.64
CA GLN A 602 -15.70 -14.99 -22.31
C GLN A 602 -15.66 -13.49 -22.06
N LEU A 603 -15.88 -12.74 -23.14
CA LEU A 603 -16.14 -11.31 -23.07
C LEU A 603 -17.49 -11.05 -22.40
N VAL A 604 -17.57 -9.91 -21.73
CA VAL A 604 -18.82 -9.38 -21.19
C VAL A 604 -19.41 -8.47 -22.25
N ASP A 605 -20.66 -8.73 -22.66
CA ASP A 605 -21.36 -7.84 -23.58
C ASP A 605 -21.80 -6.58 -22.85
N PHE A 606 -21.21 -5.44 -23.22
CA PHE A 606 -21.57 -4.11 -22.70
C PHE A 606 -23.05 -3.80 -22.91
N ASN A 607 -23.66 -4.27 -24.00
CA ASN A 607 -25.09 -4.05 -24.27
C ASN A 607 -25.99 -4.92 -23.37
N GLY A 608 -25.41 -5.84 -22.60
CA GLY A 608 -26.10 -6.56 -21.53
C GLY A 608 -26.49 -5.67 -20.36
N PHE A 609 -26.08 -4.41 -20.34
CA PHE A 609 -26.31 -3.47 -19.24
C PHE A 609 -26.92 -2.15 -19.72
N GLU A 610 -27.64 -1.48 -18.81
CA GLU A 610 -27.98 -0.06 -18.92
C GLU A 610 -26.89 0.74 -18.21
N VAL A 611 -26.09 1.53 -18.92
CA VAL A 611 -24.95 2.23 -18.31
C VAL A 611 -25.29 3.70 -18.09
N ILE A 612 -25.18 4.15 -16.84
CA ILE A 612 -25.51 5.50 -16.40
C ILE A 612 -24.28 6.12 -15.73
N SER A 613 -23.91 7.32 -16.16
CA SER A 613 -22.83 8.09 -15.54
C SER A 613 -23.38 9.07 -14.51
N ALA A 614 -22.66 9.22 -13.39
CA ALA A 614 -23.04 10.17 -12.35
C ALA A 614 -21.84 10.89 -11.74
N ALA A 615 -22.11 12.04 -11.13
CA ALA A 615 -21.16 12.73 -10.25
C ALA A 615 -21.73 12.86 -8.84
N ALA A 616 -20.89 12.71 -7.82
CA ALA A 616 -21.23 12.90 -6.42
C ALA A 616 -20.37 14.01 -5.80
N TYR A 617 -20.97 14.94 -5.05
CA TYR A 617 -20.22 16.02 -4.39
C TYR A 617 -21.01 16.70 -3.27
N LEU A 618 -20.31 17.49 -2.45
CA LEU A 618 -20.92 18.22 -1.34
C LEU A 618 -21.77 19.41 -1.82
N ARG A 619 -22.99 19.54 -1.26
CA ARG A 619 -23.94 20.62 -1.55
C ARG A 619 -23.36 22.00 -1.24
N GLY A 620 -22.67 22.15 -0.10
CA GLY A 620 -22.04 23.41 0.31
C GLY A 620 -21.04 23.99 -0.71
N SER A 621 -20.52 23.15 -1.61
CA SER A 621 -19.56 23.52 -2.67
C SER A 621 -20.11 23.27 -4.08
N ALA A 622 -21.43 23.12 -4.23
CA ALA A 622 -22.08 22.82 -5.50
C ALA A 622 -22.26 24.07 -6.36
N GLN A 623 -21.91 23.96 -7.64
CA GLN A 623 -22.39 24.85 -8.69
C GLN A 623 -23.85 24.54 -9.02
N ALA A 624 -24.53 25.46 -9.72
CA ALA A 624 -25.88 25.19 -10.20
C ALA A 624 -25.92 23.96 -11.13
N ASN A 625 -26.91 23.08 -10.94
CA ASN A 625 -26.99 21.77 -11.61
C ASN A 625 -26.82 21.85 -13.14
N HIS A 626 -27.42 22.86 -13.79
CA HIS A 626 -27.28 23.05 -15.24
C HIS A 626 -25.83 23.29 -15.67
N ILE A 627 -25.04 24.03 -14.89
CA ILE A 627 -23.62 24.28 -15.16
C ILE A 627 -22.82 22.99 -14.99
N VAL A 628 -23.15 22.19 -13.97
CA VAL A 628 -22.49 20.91 -13.73
C VAL A 628 -22.77 19.97 -14.89
N PHE A 629 -24.03 19.78 -15.29
CA PHE A 629 -24.40 18.94 -16.42
C PHE A 629 -23.77 19.39 -17.74
N GLU A 630 -23.81 20.68 -18.07
CA GLU A 630 -23.19 21.23 -19.30
C GLU A 630 -21.67 20.99 -19.36
N ARG A 631 -20.99 20.94 -18.21
CA ARG A 631 -19.54 20.70 -18.16
C ARG A 631 -19.18 19.23 -18.04
N SER A 632 -19.88 18.48 -17.20
CA SER A 632 -19.53 17.11 -16.84
C SER A 632 -20.07 16.09 -17.83
N HIS A 633 -21.19 16.40 -18.48
CA HIS A 633 -21.96 15.46 -19.31
C HIS A 633 -22.37 14.17 -18.56
N CYS A 634 -22.54 14.25 -17.23
CA CYS A 634 -23.11 13.14 -16.47
C CYS A 634 -24.63 13.04 -16.69
N ASP A 635 -25.18 11.83 -16.60
CA ASP A 635 -26.62 11.58 -16.72
C ASP A 635 -27.39 11.88 -15.43
N MET A 636 -26.67 11.94 -14.31
CA MET A 636 -27.23 12.05 -12.96
C MET A 636 -26.25 12.73 -11.99
N LEU A 637 -26.75 13.39 -10.95
CA LEU A 637 -25.95 14.02 -9.89
C LEU A 637 -26.45 13.55 -8.53
N PHE A 638 -25.52 13.29 -7.61
CA PHE A 638 -25.75 13.07 -6.18
C PHE A 638 -25.20 14.26 -5.41
N ILE A 639 -26.08 15.14 -4.94
CA ILE A 639 -25.71 16.36 -4.22
C ILE A 639 -25.91 16.10 -2.73
N MET A 640 -24.80 15.94 -2.01
CA MET A 640 -24.77 15.39 -0.66
C MET A 640 -24.57 16.49 0.38
N GLU A 641 -25.45 16.57 1.37
CA GLU A 641 -25.32 17.45 2.53
C GLU A 641 -25.20 16.61 3.81
N PRO A 642 -24.13 16.78 4.61
CA PRO A 642 -24.01 16.10 5.89
C PRO A 642 -25.04 16.68 6.89
N VAL A 643 -25.90 15.84 7.46
CA VAL A 643 -26.95 16.25 8.41
C VAL A 643 -27.00 15.28 9.59
N GLY A 644 -26.82 15.81 10.81
CA GLY A 644 -26.83 15.00 12.03
C GLY A 644 -25.77 13.90 11.96
N HIS A 645 -26.21 12.64 12.01
CA HIS A 645 -25.35 11.47 11.91
C HIS A 645 -25.18 10.94 10.48
N GLY A 646 -25.91 11.45 9.48
CA GLY A 646 -25.88 10.90 8.12
C GLY A 646 -26.05 11.94 7.02
N TRP A 647 -26.82 11.62 5.98
CA TRP A 647 -26.82 12.36 4.71
C TRP A 647 -28.21 12.75 4.23
N GLU A 648 -28.35 14.00 3.80
CA GLU A 648 -29.38 14.41 2.84
C GLU A 648 -28.79 14.37 1.43
N ILE A 649 -29.33 13.55 0.55
CA ILE A 649 -28.83 13.39 -0.81
C ILE A 649 -29.93 13.75 -1.81
N GLU A 650 -29.72 14.86 -2.51
CA GLU A 650 -30.56 15.23 -3.65
C GLU A 650 -30.05 14.51 -4.89
N ILE A 651 -30.96 13.79 -5.53
CA ILE A 651 -30.68 13.08 -6.76
C ILE A 651 -31.26 13.89 -7.91
N VAL A 652 -30.41 14.33 -8.84
CA VAL A 652 -30.85 15.11 -10.01
C VAL A 652 -30.65 14.28 -11.26
N ALA A 653 -31.73 14.03 -11.99
CA ALA A 653 -31.72 13.27 -13.24
C ALA A 653 -31.93 14.19 -14.45
N THR A 654 -31.36 13.83 -15.60
CA THR A 654 -31.49 14.58 -16.86
C THR A 654 -32.23 13.83 -17.95
N THR A 655 -32.44 12.51 -17.78
CA THR A 655 -33.04 11.65 -18.80
C THR A 655 -34.20 10.83 -18.21
N PRO A 656 -35.12 10.32 -19.04
CA PRO A 656 -36.18 9.43 -18.57
C PRO A 656 -35.65 8.18 -17.86
N ALA A 657 -34.50 7.64 -18.30
CA ALA A 657 -33.87 6.49 -17.66
C ALA A 657 -33.34 6.85 -16.26
N THR A 658 -32.70 8.01 -16.10
CA THR A 658 -32.20 8.45 -14.80
C THR A 658 -33.30 8.87 -13.83
N GLU A 659 -34.46 9.32 -14.33
CA GLU A 659 -35.65 9.53 -13.49
C GLU A 659 -36.22 8.21 -12.94
N ILE A 660 -36.25 7.15 -13.76
CA ILE A 660 -36.67 5.81 -13.31
C ILE A 660 -35.70 5.28 -12.25
N LEU A 661 -34.38 5.41 -12.49
CA LEU A 661 -33.36 5.01 -11.54
C LEU A 661 -33.46 5.80 -10.22
N LYS A 662 -33.59 7.14 -10.30
CA LYS A 662 -33.80 7.99 -9.13
C LYS A 662 -34.98 7.48 -8.30
N LYS A 663 -36.14 7.29 -8.94
CA LYS A 663 -37.34 6.80 -8.25
C LYS A 663 -37.10 5.44 -7.60
N PHE A 664 -36.45 4.51 -8.29
CA PHE A 664 -36.12 3.20 -7.74
C PHE A 664 -35.26 3.31 -6.48
N ILE A 665 -34.20 4.11 -6.49
CA ILE A 665 -33.30 4.31 -5.34
C ILE A 665 -34.07 4.91 -4.17
N CYS A 666 -34.84 5.99 -4.40
CA CYS A 666 -35.63 6.63 -3.35
C CYS A 666 -36.68 5.68 -2.75
N ASP A 667 -37.42 4.94 -3.60
CA ASP A 667 -38.44 3.99 -3.15
C ASP A 667 -37.79 2.87 -2.29
N LYS A 668 -36.62 2.36 -2.68
CA LYS A 668 -35.92 1.31 -1.92
C LYS A 668 -35.35 1.78 -0.59
N VAL A 669 -34.82 2.99 -0.50
CA VAL A 669 -34.38 3.56 0.79
C VAL A 669 -35.58 3.83 1.70
N ALA A 670 -36.69 4.34 1.17
CA ALA A 670 -37.91 4.54 1.94
C ALA A 670 -38.51 3.22 2.45
N GLU A 671 -38.46 2.13 1.67
CA GLU A 671 -38.86 0.79 2.10
C GLU A 671 -38.01 0.26 3.28
N ILE A 672 -36.72 0.63 3.33
CA ILE A 672 -35.81 0.23 4.41
C ILE A 672 -36.11 1.02 5.68
N GLY A 673 -36.45 2.31 5.56
CA GLY A 673 -36.78 3.18 6.68
C GLY A 673 -35.58 3.53 7.56
N PHE A 674 -34.46 3.92 6.95
CA PHE A 674 -33.24 4.32 7.65
C PHE A 674 -33.19 5.85 7.81
N ASP A 675 -33.42 6.34 9.04
CA ASP A 675 -33.66 7.76 9.32
C ASP A 675 -32.44 8.68 9.07
N ASP A 676 -31.22 8.14 9.16
CA ASP A 676 -30.00 8.93 8.96
C ASP A 676 -29.67 9.18 7.47
N ILE A 677 -30.43 8.60 6.51
CA ILE A 677 -30.29 8.92 5.09
C ILE A 677 -31.63 9.33 4.49
N THR A 678 -31.70 10.57 4.02
CA THR A 678 -32.86 11.11 3.30
C THR A 678 -32.51 11.33 1.82
N LEU A 679 -33.33 10.77 0.92
CA LEU A 679 -33.18 10.93 -0.53
C LEU A 679 -34.36 11.70 -1.12
N PHE A 680 -34.12 12.62 -2.06
CA PHE A 680 -35.18 13.36 -2.74
C PHE A 680 -34.88 13.80 -4.17
#